data_AF-A0A958XZL5-F1
#
_entry.id   AF-A0A958XZL5-F1
#
_cell.length_a   1.000
_cell.length_b   1.000
_cell.length_c   1.000
_cell.angle_alpha   90.00
_cell.angle_beta   90.00
_cell.angle_gamma   90.00
#
_symmetry.space_group_name_H-M   'P 1'
#
loop_
_entity.id
_entity.type
_entity.pdbx_description
1 polymer ?
#
loop_
_entity_poly.entity_id
_entity_poly.type
_entity_poly.pdbx_seq_one_letter_code
_entity_poly.pdbx_strand_id
1 'polypeptide(L)'
;MKKAYLFLAVILSLTFSASGQRLEQFSDDHAEFMRQLEEYMTASKRQALEDAYKEFAKVFSSGMFNDEETRQILKTGNAMLAQRMMASPYFENYLNALSMIKRASDPERHFKEWHQVLDQILANIENRHLKPFDEFVEFSKLFFERQALRYSDSGGTSWYALTDDYEFRFQDNEGAIFFKKLDLMANRRTDSIFIYNTSGYFLPNQRMWKGQGGRVTWERHGLGPEVYAELNTYEFEAIKSLYEVKEAQLHYPVFFGEGRLIKGSFSDKLVADNDATGGSFPRFESQDRVLEINNIGEGINYVGGFRLNGKTVYGFGTKERPARIVIEDNNSKATFRGASELFTIRREEQISGQGVEGVLHFGQDSIYHPSVNVRFDIPNREMSLSRGDNASDRNPFFSSLHKINIHADNIIAYLDQDSVAIGREKIPIHRKPVVEFESFNYFTDKDYQQLQNIATVNPIAVLKVMKDNEGKNDLPADDVAKKINPRFSVENIKGLLYDMVARGFVNYDSDDEMVEVKDKVTLYADAHRKKTDYDVLKIKSDTDSTNAIMNLRDNSIDIRGVDFVEFSEKQKVAIIPFNQQLTMLQNRDMDYDAKVFAGFTTLEGKDFHFKYDEFQMNLDSIRFFDLFIPTGKINDGQPEALSIGSRIEHLTGVLLIDAPSNKSGQDDIPLFPSLQSKDNSFVFYDYDKTQNGVYLRDSFYFQLTPFSFNHLDYYTKEDVQFDGTLFSADIFPPFDETVTLQADTSLGFITKTPAEGYPAYQA
;
A
#
# COMPACT_ATOMS: atom_id res chain seq x y z
N MET A 1 -62.02 -19.02 74.91
CA MET A 1 -63.50 -19.11 74.89
C MET A 1 -64.06 -17.78 74.40
N LYS A 2 -64.90 -17.82 73.35
CA LYS A 2 -65.99 -16.89 72.99
C LYS A 2 -65.64 -15.38 73.08
N LYS A 3 -65.60 -14.63 71.99
CA LYS A 3 -66.80 -14.17 71.28
C LYS A 3 -66.49 -13.82 69.81
N ALA A 4 -66.91 -14.72 68.92
CA ALA A 4 -67.52 -14.34 67.65
C ALA A 4 -68.95 -13.82 67.93
N TYR A 5 -69.60 -13.23 66.92
CA TYR A 5 -70.95 -12.63 66.91
C TYR A 5 -71.03 -11.14 67.30
N LEU A 6 -70.43 -10.28 66.48
CA LEU A 6 -71.07 -9.02 66.06
C LEU A 6 -70.58 -8.63 64.65
N PHE A 7 -70.58 -9.64 63.77
CA PHE A 7 -70.16 -9.58 62.37
C PHE A 7 -71.37 -9.97 61.50
N LEU A 8 -72.53 -9.31 61.66
CA LEU A 8 -73.72 -9.65 60.85
C LEU A 8 -74.88 -8.63 60.86
N ALA A 9 -74.65 -7.31 60.84
CA ALA A 9 -75.79 -6.37 60.76
C ALA A 9 -75.58 -5.01 60.06
N VAL A 10 -74.39 -4.65 59.56
CA VAL A 10 -74.18 -3.32 58.91
C VAL A 10 -73.52 -3.38 57.52
N ILE A 11 -73.21 -4.58 57.00
CA ILE A 11 -72.75 -4.78 55.61
C ILE A 11 -73.88 -5.42 54.78
N LEU A 12 -75.09 -4.90 54.91
CA LEU A 12 -76.26 -5.37 54.15
C LEU A 12 -77.19 -4.21 53.78
N SER A 13 -76.64 -3.11 53.28
CA SER A 13 -77.42 -2.05 52.61
C SER A 13 -76.49 -0.99 52.01
N LEU A 14 -75.87 -1.30 50.87
CA LEU A 14 -75.39 -0.33 49.85
C LEU A 14 -74.84 -1.10 48.63
N THR A 15 -75.67 -1.96 48.05
CA THR A 15 -75.56 -2.32 46.65
C THR A 15 -76.18 -1.20 45.83
N PHE A 16 -75.45 -0.10 45.62
CA PHE A 16 -75.70 0.72 44.45
C PHE A 16 -75.02 0.01 43.28
N SER A 17 -75.81 -0.80 42.58
CA SER A 17 -75.49 -1.25 41.23
C SER A 17 -75.46 -0.03 40.32
N ALA A 18 -74.31 0.66 40.26
CA ALA A 18 -73.97 1.44 39.08
C ALA A 18 -73.71 0.42 37.97
N SER A 19 -74.78 0.01 37.26
CA SER A 19 -74.65 -0.56 35.93
C SER A 19 -74.13 0.55 35.04
N GLY A 20 -72.80 0.73 34.99
CA GLY A 20 -72.20 1.17 33.75
C GLY A 20 -72.45 0.05 32.76
N GLN A 21 -73.57 0.10 32.03
CA GLN A 21 -73.78 -0.80 30.90
C GLN A 21 -72.59 -0.60 29.98
N ARG A 22 -71.81 -1.67 29.81
CA ARG A 22 -70.74 -1.69 28.84
C ARG A 22 -71.39 -1.49 27.48
N LEU A 23 -70.89 -0.53 26.71
CA LEU A 23 -71.35 -0.35 25.34
C LEU A 23 -70.99 -1.60 24.53
N GLU A 24 -71.99 -2.42 24.20
CA GLU A 24 -71.81 -3.66 23.45
C GLU A 24 -71.91 -3.44 21.94
N GLN A 25 -72.67 -2.43 21.51
CA GLN A 25 -72.85 -2.05 20.12
C GLN A 25 -73.23 -0.56 20.03
N PHE A 26 -72.71 0.14 19.03
CA PHE A 26 -73.12 1.47 18.63
C PHE A 26 -74.48 1.45 17.89
N SER A 27 -75.28 2.49 18.07
CA SER A 27 -76.54 2.70 17.35
C SER A 27 -76.34 2.90 15.84
N ASP A 28 -77.25 2.41 15.02
CA ASP A 28 -77.30 2.70 13.57
C ASP A 28 -77.82 4.13 13.28
N ASP A 29 -78.41 4.81 14.27
CA ASP A 29 -78.77 6.23 14.18
C ASP A 29 -77.52 7.11 14.30
N HIS A 30 -77.27 7.98 13.31
CA HIS A 30 -76.03 8.76 13.22
C HIS A 30 -75.83 9.72 14.40
N ALA A 31 -76.89 10.35 14.91
CA ALA A 31 -76.78 11.32 16.00
C ALA A 31 -76.49 10.59 17.32
N GLU A 32 -77.17 9.46 17.54
CA GLU A 32 -76.97 8.62 18.70
C GLU A 32 -75.60 7.91 18.67
N PHE A 33 -75.11 7.50 17.49
CA PHE A 33 -73.75 6.97 17.32
C PHE A 33 -72.69 7.96 17.80
N MET A 34 -72.75 9.21 17.31
CA MET A 34 -71.77 10.24 17.68
C MET A 34 -71.80 10.52 19.18
N ARG A 35 -72.99 10.58 19.79
CA ARG A 35 -73.16 10.74 21.24
C ARG A 35 -72.53 9.59 22.02
N GLN A 36 -72.79 8.34 21.61
CA GLN A 36 -72.23 7.15 22.24
C GLN A 36 -70.70 7.07 22.08
N LEU A 37 -70.18 7.44 20.91
CA LEU A 37 -68.74 7.51 20.66
C LEU A 37 -68.07 8.58 21.52
N GLU A 38 -68.69 9.74 21.70
CA GLU A 38 -68.22 10.79 22.60
C GLU A 38 -68.10 10.29 24.04
N GLU A 39 -69.18 9.71 24.56
CA GLU A 39 -69.21 9.16 25.92
C GLU A 39 -68.14 8.08 26.10
N TYR A 40 -67.98 7.21 25.10
CA TYR A 40 -66.98 6.14 25.12
C TYR A 40 -65.54 6.67 25.12
N MET A 41 -65.24 7.66 24.27
CA MET A 41 -63.89 8.24 24.16
C MET A 41 -63.53 9.13 25.35
N THR A 42 -64.50 9.85 25.91
CA THR A 42 -64.27 10.82 27.00
C THR A 42 -64.41 10.24 28.40
N ALA A 43 -64.91 9.01 28.56
CA ALA A 43 -65.12 8.35 29.86
C ALA A 43 -63.89 8.35 30.78
N SER A 44 -62.68 8.25 30.21
CA SER A 44 -61.42 8.22 30.97
C SER A 44 -60.80 9.60 31.25
N LYS A 45 -61.35 10.69 30.71
CA LYS A 45 -60.84 12.08 30.82
C LYS A 45 -59.38 12.26 30.38
N ARG A 46 -58.92 11.44 29.43
CA ARG A 46 -57.59 11.59 28.82
C ARG A 46 -57.68 12.54 27.64
N GLN A 47 -56.87 13.61 27.67
CA GLN A 47 -56.87 14.66 26.64
C GLN A 47 -56.71 14.11 25.21
N ALA A 48 -55.82 13.14 24.99
CA ALA A 48 -55.59 12.54 23.67
C ALA A 48 -56.85 11.88 23.06
N LEU A 49 -57.71 11.28 23.89
CA LEU A 49 -58.96 10.67 23.42
C LEU A 49 -60.03 11.71 23.12
N GLU A 50 -60.09 12.78 23.93
CA GLU A 50 -60.96 13.92 23.65
C GLU A 50 -60.59 14.61 22.34
N ASP A 51 -59.28 14.79 22.10
CA ASP A 51 -58.76 15.43 20.90
C ASP A 51 -59.02 14.56 19.66
N ALA A 52 -58.75 13.24 19.74
CA ALA A 52 -59.05 12.30 18.66
C ALA A 52 -60.54 12.28 18.29
N TYR A 53 -61.43 12.29 19.29
CA TYR A 53 -62.88 12.39 19.04
C TYR A 53 -63.25 13.74 18.42
N LYS A 54 -62.75 14.86 18.95
CA LYS A 54 -63.07 16.21 18.42
C LYS A 54 -62.62 16.36 16.97
N GLU A 55 -61.43 15.88 16.61
CA GLU A 55 -60.93 15.92 15.24
C GLU A 55 -61.82 15.07 14.31
N PHE A 56 -62.11 13.83 14.71
CA PHE A 56 -63.01 12.96 13.95
C PHE A 56 -64.41 13.56 13.81
N ALA A 57 -65.03 14.04 14.89
CA ALA A 57 -66.36 14.63 14.89
C ALA A 57 -66.45 15.85 13.97
N LYS A 58 -65.39 16.67 13.91
CA LYS A 58 -65.30 17.79 12.96
C LYS A 58 -65.29 17.32 11.51
N VAL A 59 -64.50 16.29 11.18
CA VAL A 59 -64.44 15.72 9.83
C VAL A 59 -65.78 15.05 9.48
N PHE A 60 -66.34 14.27 10.40
CA PHE A 60 -67.59 13.54 10.22
C PHE A 60 -68.78 14.49 10.01
N SER A 61 -68.92 15.52 10.84
CA SER A 61 -70.03 16.50 10.75
C SER A 61 -69.95 17.42 9.53
N SER A 62 -68.80 17.48 8.87
CA SER A 62 -68.61 18.28 7.64
C SER A 62 -69.21 17.63 6.39
N GLY A 63 -69.68 16.38 6.48
CA GLY A 63 -70.21 15.62 5.35
C GLY A 63 -69.14 15.00 4.44
N MET A 64 -67.88 14.92 4.90
CA MET A 64 -66.78 14.29 4.15
C MET A 64 -66.90 12.76 4.03
N PHE A 65 -67.72 12.11 4.88
CA PHE A 65 -68.04 10.69 4.75
C PHE A 65 -69.42 10.50 4.15
N ASN A 66 -69.55 9.64 3.15
CA ASN A 66 -70.84 9.28 2.57
C ASN A 66 -71.57 8.19 3.39
N ASP A 67 -72.80 7.84 3.00
CA ASP A 67 -73.62 6.86 3.74
C ASP A 67 -73.05 5.43 3.72
N GLU A 68 -72.30 5.05 2.68
CA GLU A 68 -71.62 3.76 2.62
C GLU A 68 -70.42 3.73 3.59
N GLU A 69 -69.63 4.79 3.59
CA GLU A 69 -68.49 4.94 4.49
C GLU A 69 -68.92 5.02 5.96
N THR A 70 -70.00 5.75 6.24
CA THR A 70 -70.57 5.84 7.60
C THR A 70 -71.01 4.48 8.11
N ARG A 71 -71.68 3.67 7.27
CA ARG A 71 -72.05 2.29 7.62
C ARG A 71 -70.83 1.40 7.82
N GLN A 72 -69.77 1.58 7.03
CA GLN A 72 -68.52 0.83 7.21
C GLN A 72 -67.80 1.23 8.51
N ILE A 73 -67.80 2.51 8.90
CA ILE A 73 -67.25 2.99 10.18
C ILE A 73 -68.00 2.35 11.35
N LEU A 74 -69.34 2.36 11.31
CA LEU A 74 -70.19 1.72 12.31
C LEU A 74 -69.92 0.22 12.42
N LYS A 75 -69.86 -0.49 11.28
CA LYS A 75 -69.55 -1.91 11.22
C LYS A 75 -68.20 -2.22 11.85
N THR A 76 -67.16 -1.46 11.50
CA THR A 76 -65.80 -1.63 12.02
C THR A 76 -65.74 -1.34 13.52
N GLY A 77 -66.36 -0.24 13.97
CA GLY A 77 -66.44 0.11 15.39
C GLY A 77 -67.14 -0.96 16.22
N ASN A 78 -68.24 -1.53 15.71
CA ASN A 78 -68.93 -2.64 16.37
C ASN A 78 -68.10 -3.93 16.41
N ALA A 79 -67.36 -4.25 15.34
CA ALA A 79 -66.43 -5.37 15.33
C ALA A 79 -65.29 -5.19 16.36
N MET A 80 -64.79 -3.96 16.53
CA MET A 80 -63.81 -3.61 17.56
C MET A 80 -64.38 -3.76 18.98
N LEU A 81 -65.63 -3.31 19.23
CA LEU A 81 -66.32 -3.51 20.52
C LEU A 81 -66.51 -5.00 20.85
N ALA A 82 -66.89 -5.82 19.86
CA ALA A 82 -67.03 -7.27 20.00
C ALA A 82 -65.70 -7.94 20.40
N GLN A 83 -64.58 -7.47 19.85
CA GLN A 83 -63.23 -7.89 20.24
C GLN A 83 -62.74 -7.31 21.58
N ARG A 84 -63.60 -6.53 22.27
CA ARG A 84 -63.31 -5.88 23.55
C ARG A 84 -62.18 -4.85 23.48
N MET A 85 -61.98 -4.21 22.33
CA MET A 85 -60.99 -3.15 22.17
C MET A 85 -61.36 -1.91 23.00
N MET A 86 -60.41 -1.40 23.79
CA MET A 86 -60.59 -0.21 24.64
C MET A 86 -60.49 1.09 23.83
N ALA A 87 -60.95 2.20 24.41
CA ALA A 87 -60.87 3.53 23.78
C ALA A 87 -59.42 3.91 23.37
N SER A 88 -58.43 3.67 24.24
CA SER A 88 -56.99 3.82 23.94
C SER A 88 -56.29 2.46 24.01
N PRO A 89 -55.37 2.12 23.09
CA PRO A 89 -54.99 2.90 21.90
C PRO A 89 -55.90 2.67 20.68
N TYR A 90 -56.79 1.66 20.71
CA TYR A 90 -57.45 1.14 19.50
C TYR A 90 -58.40 2.13 18.82
N PHE A 91 -59.44 2.61 19.51
CA PHE A 91 -60.38 3.58 18.92
C PHE A 91 -59.69 4.92 18.67
N GLU A 92 -58.79 5.34 19.56
CA GLU A 92 -57.93 6.51 19.38
C GLU A 92 -57.21 6.49 18.03
N ASN A 93 -56.46 5.42 17.75
CA ASN A 93 -55.73 5.26 16.50
C ASN A 93 -56.68 5.18 15.30
N TYR A 94 -57.81 4.48 15.42
CA TYR A 94 -58.79 4.33 14.34
C TYR A 94 -59.45 5.66 13.96
N LEU A 95 -59.91 6.46 14.93
CA LEU A 95 -60.51 7.77 14.69
C LEU A 95 -59.49 8.77 14.10
N ASN A 96 -58.24 8.73 14.57
CA ASN A 96 -57.18 9.56 14.02
C ASN A 96 -56.88 9.17 12.56
N ALA A 97 -56.79 7.88 12.24
CA ALA A 97 -56.58 7.41 10.87
C ALA A 97 -57.75 7.82 9.93
N LEU A 98 -59.00 7.67 10.39
CA LEU A 98 -60.19 8.14 9.66
C LEU A 98 -60.16 9.65 9.38
N SER A 99 -59.67 10.45 10.33
CA SER A 99 -59.58 11.90 10.16
C SER A 99 -58.52 12.29 9.12
N MET A 100 -57.48 11.46 8.95
CA MET A 100 -56.38 11.70 8.01
C MET A 100 -56.63 11.14 6.61
N ILE A 101 -57.32 10.00 6.48
CA ILE A 101 -57.51 9.34 5.17
C ILE A 101 -58.26 10.22 4.15
N LYS A 102 -59.13 11.11 4.64
CA LYS A 102 -59.86 12.08 3.81
C LYS A 102 -58.98 13.19 3.23
N ARG A 103 -57.71 13.27 3.63
CA ARG A 103 -56.71 14.16 3.03
C ARG A 103 -55.95 13.52 1.87
N ALA A 104 -56.17 12.23 1.59
CA ALA A 104 -55.56 11.54 0.46
C ALA A 104 -56.10 12.05 -0.89
N SER A 105 -55.38 11.78 -1.98
CA SER A 105 -55.75 12.18 -3.34
C SER A 105 -56.99 11.47 -3.89
N ASP A 106 -57.20 10.20 -3.52
CA ASP A 106 -58.37 9.36 -3.86
C ASP A 106 -58.98 8.74 -2.59
N PRO A 107 -59.61 9.57 -1.74
CA PRO A 107 -59.98 9.17 -0.39
C PRO A 107 -61.05 8.06 -0.37
N GLU A 108 -61.97 8.01 -1.35
CA GLU A 108 -63.00 6.97 -1.42
C GLU A 108 -62.42 5.58 -1.71
N ARG A 109 -61.50 5.49 -2.69
CA ARG A 109 -60.84 4.22 -3.00
C ARG A 109 -59.99 3.75 -1.83
N HIS A 110 -59.14 4.63 -1.30
CA HIS A 110 -58.26 4.29 -0.19
C HIS A 110 -59.06 3.91 1.06
N PHE A 111 -60.16 4.60 1.36
CA PHE A 111 -61.06 4.23 2.46
C PHE A 111 -61.59 2.81 2.30
N LYS A 112 -62.06 2.46 1.09
CA LYS A 112 -62.59 1.13 0.80
C LYS A 112 -61.52 0.05 0.94
N GLU A 113 -60.37 0.22 0.30
CA GLU A 113 -59.26 -0.74 0.34
C GLU A 113 -58.75 -0.91 1.79
N TRP A 114 -58.55 0.18 2.51
CA TRP A 114 -58.10 0.17 3.90
C TRP A 114 -59.07 -0.58 4.82
N HIS A 115 -60.37 -0.32 4.72
CA HIS A 115 -61.37 -1.04 5.52
C HIS A 115 -61.52 -2.51 5.12
N GLN A 116 -61.33 -2.86 3.85
CA GLN A 116 -61.28 -4.27 3.45
C GLN A 116 -60.15 -5.02 4.13
N VAL A 117 -58.99 -4.38 4.31
CA VAL A 117 -57.87 -4.95 5.07
C VAL A 117 -58.20 -5.02 6.56
N LEU A 118 -58.75 -3.97 7.16
CA LEU A 118 -59.16 -3.98 8.57
C LEU A 118 -60.19 -5.08 8.88
N ASP A 119 -61.20 -5.25 8.02
CA ASP A 119 -62.22 -6.30 8.16
C ASP A 119 -61.58 -7.70 8.15
N GLN A 120 -60.60 -7.93 7.28
CA GLN A 120 -59.88 -9.20 7.22
C GLN A 120 -58.96 -9.42 8.43
N ILE A 121 -58.24 -8.39 8.89
CA ILE A 121 -57.44 -8.46 10.12
C ILE A 121 -58.36 -8.81 11.30
N LEU A 122 -59.49 -8.11 11.46
CA LEU A 122 -60.46 -8.34 12.54
C LEU A 122 -61.07 -9.74 12.50
N ALA A 123 -61.39 -10.25 11.31
CA ALA A 123 -61.93 -11.60 11.12
C ALA A 123 -60.92 -12.69 11.51
N ASN A 124 -59.62 -12.44 11.35
CA ASN A 124 -58.54 -13.39 11.62
C ASN A 124 -57.91 -13.22 13.02
N ILE A 125 -58.54 -12.45 13.93
CA ILE A 125 -58.09 -12.34 15.32
C ILE A 125 -58.34 -13.67 16.05
N GLU A 126 -57.25 -14.37 16.35
CA GLU A 126 -57.26 -15.53 17.23
C GLU A 126 -56.75 -15.18 18.63
N ASN A 127 -57.28 -15.83 19.66
CA ASN A 127 -56.83 -15.71 21.05
C ASN A 127 -56.73 -14.26 21.60
N ARG A 128 -57.51 -13.33 21.04
CA ARG A 128 -57.43 -11.88 21.33
C ARG A 128 -56.04 -11.30 21.11
N HIS A 129 -55.32 -11.77 20.11
CA HIS A 129 -54.08 -11.14 19.68
C HIS A 129 -54.41 -9.85 18.88
N LEU A 130 -54.65 -8.76 19.61
CA LEU A 130 -55.10 -7.48 19.04
C LEU A 130 -53.95 -6.59 18.51
N LYS A 131 -52.70 -6.95 18.85
CA LYS A 131 -51.50 -6.16 18.49
C LYS A 131 -51.37 -5.92 16.98
N PRO A 132 -51.64 -6.90 16.09
CA PRO A 132 -51.48 -6.67 14.67
C PRO A 132 -52.44 -5.62 14.11
N PHE A 133 -53.67 -5.60 14.62
CA PHE A 133 -54.67 -4.58 14.27
C PHE A 133 -54.19 -3.18 14.71
N ASP A 134 -53.77 -3.03 15.97
CA ASP A 134 -53.32 -1.74 16.49
C ASP A 134 -52.09 -1.20 15.73
N GLU A 135 -51.09 -2.06 15.48
CA GLU A 135 -49.89 -1.69 14.70
C GLU A 135 -50.24 -1.27 13.26
N PHE A 136 -51.19 -1.96 12.62
CA PHE A 136 -51.62 -1.62 11.27
C PHE A 136 -52.36 -0.26 11.23
N VAL A 137 -53.24 -0.01 12.20
CA VAL A 137 -53.97 1.28 12.30
C VAL A 137 -53.04 2.42 12.70
N GLU A 138 -52.10 2.19 13.62
CA GLU A 138 -51.06 3.17 14.00
C GLU A 138 -50.19 3.55 12.80
N PHE A 139 -49.74 2.55 12.04
CA PHE A 139 -49.06 2.78 10.75
C PHE A 139 -49.93 3.60 9.80
N SER A 140 -51.20 3.22 9.61
CA SER A 140 -52.11 3.87 8.67
C SER A 140 -52.26 5.36 8.99
N LYS A 141 -52.40 5.71 10.28
CA LYS A 141 -52.44 7.10 10.74
C LYS A 141 -51.21 7.88 10.28
N LEU A 142 -50.01 7.35 10.54
CA LEU A 142 -48.75 8.00 10.16
C LEU A 142 -48.56 8.05 8.64
N PHE A 143 -49.02 7.03 7.92
CA PHE A 143 -48.96 6.97 6.48
C PHE A 143 -49.88 8.02 5.84
N PHE A 144 -51.11 8.17 6.30
CA PHE A 144 -52.03 9.19 5.77
C PHE A 144 -51.58 10.62 6.10
N GLU A 145 -50.97 10.83 7.26
CA GLU A 145 -50.49 12.16 7.67
C GLU A 145 -49.21 12.56 6.93
N ARG A 146 -48.27 11.63 6.74
CA ARG A 146 -46.87 11.93 6.38
C ARG A 146 -46.33 11.11 5.21
N GLN A 147 -47.11 10.19 4.66
CA GLN A 147 -46.64 9.12 3.76
C GLN A 147 -45.50 8.29 4.39
N ALA A 148 -45.46 8.21 5.72
CA ALA A 148 -44.39 7.52 6.43
C ALA A 148 -44.66 6.01 6.49
N LEU A 149 -43.76 5.21 5.93
CA LEU A 149 -43.70 3.77 6.19
C LEU A 149 -43.34 3.50 7.65
N ARG A 150 -42.48 4.36 8.21
CA ARG A 150 -42.12 4.37 9.63
C ARG A 150 -41.63 5.76 10.00
N TYR A 151 -42.08 6.29 11.14
CA TYR A 151 -41.74 7.64 11.61
C TYR A 151 -41.18 7.64 13.03
N SER A 152 -40.13 8.44 13.31
CA SER A 152 -39.46 8.50 14.62
C SER A 152 -39.52 9.89 15.23
N ASP A 153 -40.26 10.06 16.31
CA ASP A 153 -40.23 11.30 17.10
C ASP A 153 -38.90 11.53 17.83
N SER A 154 -38.19 10.45 18.16
CA SER A 154 -36.91 10.47 18.90
C SER A 154 -35.67 10.70 18.04
N GLY A 155 -35.83 11.08 16.76
CA GLY A 155 -34.70 11.27 15.83
C GLY A 155 -34.03 9.97 15.36
N GLY A 156 -34.74 8.84 15.44
CA GLY A 156 -34.39 7.60 14.75
C GLY A 156 -34.68 7.66 13.25
N THR A 157 -34.36 6.59 12.52
CA THR A 157 -34.63 6.48 11.08
C THR A 157 -36.11 6.63 10.78
N SER A 158 -36.47 7.46 9.81
CA SER A 158 -37.83 7.48 9.26
C SER A 158 -37.78 7.19 7.77
N TRP A 159 -38.77 6.45 7.25
CA TRP A 159 -38.91 6.11 5.84
C TRP A 159 -40.25 6.65 5.32
N TYR A 160 -40.21 7.27 4.15
CA TYR A 160 -41.36 7.88 3.48
C TYR A 160 -41.51 7.32 2.07
N ALA A 161 -42.75 7.07 1.67
CA ALA A 161 -43.15 6.65 0.34
C ALA A 161 -43.68 7.86 -0.42
N LEU A 162 -42.86 8.48 -1.26
CA LEU A 162 -43.20 9.70 -1.97
C LEU A 162 -44.05 9.38 -3.20
N THR A 163 -45.31 9.04 -2.98
CA THR A 163 -46.30 8.80 -4.03
C THR A 163 -47.72 8.87 -3.46
N ASP A 164 -48.65 9.30 -4.30
CA ASP A 164 -50.09 9.23 -4.02
C ASP A 164 -50.74 7.97 -4.61
N ASP A 165 -50.00 7.19 -5.41
CA ASP A 165 -50.49 5.94 -6.02
C ASP A 165 -50.06 4.71 -5.21
N TYR A 166 -50.99 4.22 -4.39
CA TYR A 166 -50.82 3.02 -3.57
C TYR A 166 -52.12 2.23 -3.46
N GLU A 167 -52.01 0.98 -3.02
CA GLU A 167 -53.15 0.07 -2.81
C GLU A 167 -52.99 -0.69 -1.50
N PHE A 168 -54.02 -0.68 -0.65
CA PHE A 168 -54.06 -1.56 0.51
C PHE A 168 -54.57 -2.94 0.12
N ARG A 169 -53.87 -3.99 0.53
CA ARG A 169 -54.27 -5.38 0.32
C ARG A 169 -54.01 -6.21 1.56
N PHE A 170 -54.77 -7.28 1.70
CA PHE A 170 -54.52 -8.31 2.69
C PHE A 170 -53.95 -9.53 1.99
N GLN A 171 -52.74 -9.95 2.36
CA GLN A 171 -52.05 -11.07 1.74
C GLN A 171 -51.27 -11.83 2.81
N ASP A 172 -51.21 -13.16 2.69
CA ASP A 172 -50.44 -14.02 3.61
C ASP A 172 -50.79 -13.80 5.09
N ASN A 173 -52.06 -13.52 5.36
CA ASN A 173 -52.63 -13.24 6.68
C ASN A 173 -52.18 -11.92 7.34
N GLU A 174 -51.63 -10.98 6.56
CA GLU A 174 -51.22 -9.65 7.03
C GLU A 174 -51.73 -8.53 6.11
N GLY A 175 -51.95 -7.35 6.70
CA GLY A 175 -52.23 -6.14 5.93
C GLY A 175 -50.96 -5.57 5.33
N ALA A 176 -51.02 -5.14 4.07
CA ALA A 176 -49.89 -4.60 3.34
C ALA A 176 -50.32 -3.41 2.47
N ILE A 177 -49.35 -2.56 2.14
CA ILE A 177 -49.52 -1.47 1.18
C ILE A 177 -48.60 -1.70 -0.02
N PHE A 178 -49.16 -1.67 -1.22
CA PHE A 178 -48.48 -1.96 -2.48
C PHE A 178 -48.29 -0.69 -3.30
N PHE A 179 -47.13 -0.60 -3.95
CA PHE A 179 -46.74 0.53 -4.77
C PHE A 179 -46.22 0.02 -6.13
N LYS A 180 -46.88 0.42 -7.22
CA LYS A 180 -46.41 0.10 -8.57
C LYS A 180 -45.16 0.89 -8.94
N LYS A 181 -45.07 2.13 -8.45
CA LYS A 181 -43.92 3.02 -8.65
C LYS A 181 -43.90 4.11 -7.58
N LEU A 182 -42.74 4.36 -6.97
CA LEU A 182 -42.53 5.45 -6.02
C LEU A 182 -41.05 5.81 -5.90
N ASP A 183 -40.80 6.97 -5.27
CA ASP A 183 -39.51 7.27 -4.66
C ASP A 183 -39.58 6.98 -3.17
N LEU A 184 -38.59 6.27 -2.64
CA LEU A 184 -38.42 6.12 -1.19
C LEU A 184 -37.42 7.14 -0.69
N MET A 185 -37.76 7.83 0.38
CA MET A 185 -36.84 8.68 1.11
C MET A 185 -36.70 8.16 2.52
N ALA A 186 -35.48 7.96 3.00
CA ALA A 186 -35.25 7.79 4.42
C ALA A 186 -34.45 8.96 4.97
N ASN A 187 -34.75 9.38 6.18
CA ASN A 187 -33.98 10.42 6.86
C ASN A 187 -33.65 10.04 8.30
N ARG A 188 -32.56 10.61 8.78
CA ARG A 188 -32.18 10.58 10.19
C ARG A 188 -31.40 11.83 10.52
N ARG A 189 -32.00 12.72 11.32
CA ARG A 189 -31.44 14.05 11.64
C ARG A 189 -31.16 14.84 10.36
N THR A 190 -29.89 15.03 10.00
CA THR A 190 -29.40 15.82 8.85
C THR A 190 -29.19 14.97 7.59
N ASP A 191 -29.06 13.65 7.72
CA ASP A 191 -28.75 12.74 6.61
C ASP A 191 -30.03 12.21 5.96
N SER A 192 -29.97 12.02 4.64
CA SER A 192 -31.08 11.52 3.83
C SER A 192 -30.59 10.59 2.72
N ILE A 193 -31.32 9.52 2.51
CA ILE A 193 -31.11 8.54 1.44
C ILE A 193 -32.34 8.49 0.54
N PHE A 194 -32.13 8.28 -0.75
CA PHE A 194 -33.19 8.18 -1.75
C PHE A 194 -33.04 6.91 -2.58
N ILE A 195 -34.16 6.23 -2.83
CA ILE A 195 -34.27 5.17 -3.82
C ILE A 195 -35.34 5.62 -4.82
N TYR A 196 -34.91 6.05 -6.00
CA TYR A 196 -35.78 6.61 -7.02
C TYR A 196 -36.43 5.52 -7.87
N ASN A 197 -37.68 5.74 -8.31
CA ASN A 197 -38.40 4.90 -9.26
C ASN A 197 -38.41 3.39 -8.89
N THR A 198 -38.53 3.07 -7.61
CA THR A 198 -38.68 1.68 -7.14
C THR A 198 -40.15 1.24 -7.16
N SER A 199 -40.40 -0.03 -6.90
CA SER A 199 -41.72 -0.62 -6.73
C SER A 199 -41.66 -1.63 -5.58
N GLY A 200 -42.79 -2.01 -5.00
CA GLY A 200 -42.77 -2.98 -3.91
C GLY A 200 -43.95 -2.87 -2.97
N TYR A 201 -43.79 -3.44 -1.79
CA TYR A 201 -44.80 -3.40 -0.74
C TYR A 201 -44.18 -3.31 0.65
N PHE A 202 -44.94 -2.72 1.56
CA PHE A 202 -44.58 -2.60 2.97
C PHE A 202 -45.51 -3.45 3.83
N LEU A 203 -44.93 -4.21 4.76
CA LEU A 203 -45.61 -5.00 5.78
C LEU A 203 -45.50 -4.26 7.12
N PRO A 204 -46.54 -3.52 7.55
CA PRO A 204 -46.47 -2.66 8.73
C PRO A 204 -46.14 -3.40 10.03
N ASN A 205 -46.75 -4.58 10.23
CA ASN A 205 -46.56 -5.41 11.41
C ASN A 205 -45.12 -5.94 11.55
N GLN A 206 -44.50 -6.28 10.42
CA GLN A 206 -43.10 -6.69 10.36
C GLN A 206 -42.14 -5.50 10.26
N ARG A 207 -42.66 -4.30 9.99
CA ARG A 207 -41.91 -3.09 9.62
C ARG A 207 -40.95 -3.35 8.46
N MET A 208 -41.37 -4.18 7.51
CA MET A 208 -40.54 -4.70 6.43
C MET A 208 -40.92 -4.07 5.11
N TRP A 209 -39.95 -3.46 4.43
CA TRP A 209 -40.08 -3.10 3.02
C TRP A 209 -39.56 -4.23 2.15
N LYS A 210 -40.32 -4.61 1.11
CA LYS A 210 -39.89 -5.54 0.07
C LYS A 210 -39.97 -4.83 -1.29
N GLY A 211 -38.81 -4.47 -1.80
CA GLY A 211 -38.65 -3.65 -3.00
C GLY A 211 -38.16 -4.44 -4.21
N GLN A 212 -38.49 -3.93 -5.38
CA GLN A 212 -38.03 -4.39 -6.66
C GLN A 212 -37.70 -3.19 -7.56
N GLY A 213 -36.50 -3.19 -8.12
CA GLY A 213 -36.03 -2.12 -8.99
C GLY A 213 -35.57 -0.89 -8.20
N GLY A 214 -35.47 0.23 -8.92
CA GLY A 214 -35.10 1.51 -8.36
C GLY A 214 -33.64 1.88 -8.60
N ARG A 215 -33.36 3.16 -8.42
CA ARG A 215 -32.06 3.79 -8.69
C ARG A 215 -31.57 4.57 -7.49
N VAL A 216 -30.29 4.42 -7.18
CA VAL A 216 -29.59 5.15 -6.11
C VAL A 216 -28.38 5.87 -6.70
N THR A 217 -28.06 7.08 -6.22
CA THR A 217 -26.97 7.91 -6.77
C THR A 217 -25.93 8.25 -5.70
N TRP A 218 -24.73 8.65 -6.14
CA TRP A 218 -23.67 9.14 -5.26
C TRP A 218 -23.63 10.68 -5.13
N GLU A 219 -24.67 11.38 -5.60
CA GLU A 219 -24.72 12.86 -5.63
C GLU A 219 -24.60 13.49 -4.25
N ARG A 220 -25.12 12.85 -3.20
CA ARG A 220 -24.97 13.33 -1.82
C ARG A 220 -23.50 13.35 -1.34
N HIS A 221 -22.61 12.67 -2.06
CA HIS A 221 -21.15 12.71 -1.88
C HIS A 221 -20.46 13.40 -3.06
N GLY A 222 -21.15 14.21 -3.86
CA GLY A 222 -20.58 15.05 -4.91
C GLY A 222 -19.97 14.30 -6.10
N LEU A 223 -20.39 13.05 -6.36
CA LEU A 223 -20.21 12.46 -7.70
C LEU A 223 -21.36 12.90 -8.60
N GLY A 224 -21.16 12.88 -9.92
CA GLY A 224 -22.18 13.28 -10.89
C GLY A 224 -23.36 12.30 -10.98
N PRO A 225 -24.49 12.73 -11.56
CA PRO A 225 -25.70 11.91 -11.69
C PRO A 225 -25.53 10.68 -12.59
N GLU A 226 -24.47 10.64 -13.40
CA GLU A 226 -24.06 9.48 -14.19
C GLU A 226 -23.55 8.31 -13.34
N VAL A 227 -23.22 8.53 -12.07
CA VAL A 227 -22.79 7.50 -11.12
C VAL A 227 -23.98 7.04 -10.28
N TYR A 228 -24.55 5.91 -10.67
CA TYR A 228 -25.73 5.34 -10.02
C TYR A 228 -25.69 3.82 -10.00
N ALA A 229 -26.45 3.22 -9.09
CA ALA A 229 -26.72 1.78 -9.11
C ALA A 229 -28.22 1.52 -9.35
N GLU A 230 -28.50 0.52 -10.17
CA GLU A 230 -29.85 -0.03 -10.36
C GLU A 230 -29.99 -1.26 -9.46
N LEU A 231 -31.05 -1.29 -8.66
CA LEU A 231 -31.28 -2.34 -7.66
C LEU A 231 -32.16 -3.44 -8.27
N ASN A 232 -31.89 -4.71 -7.93
CA ASN A 232 -32.81 -5.80 -8.24
C ASN A 232 -33.88 -5.93 -7.14
N THR A 233 -34.06 -7.11 -6.55
CA THR A 233 -34.92 -7.31 -5.38
C THR A 233 -34.16 -7.07 -4.08
N TYR A 234 -34.79 -6.40 -3.13
CA TYR A 234 -34.19 -6.10 -1.84
C TYR A 234 -35.26 -6.00 -0.76
N GLU A 235 -34.85 -6.18 0.49
CA GLU A 235 -35.73 -5.99 1.65
C GLU A 235 -34.96 -5.33 2.78
N PHE A 236 -35.67 -4.54 3.59
CA PHE A 236 -35.09 -3.96 4.78
C PHE A 236 -36.13 -3.73 5.87
N GLU A 237 -35.69 -3.86 7.12
CA GLU A 237 -36.47 -3.42 8.27
C GLU A 237 -36.41 -1.89 8.35
N ALA A 238 -37.54 -1.21 8.24
CA ALA A 238 -37.60 0.25 8.21
C ALA A 238 -37.05 0.91 9.49
N ILE A 239 -36.92 0.16 10.59
CA ILE A 239 -36.28 0.64 11.82
C ILE A 239 -34.75 0.74 11.71
N LYS A 240 -34.12 -0.06 10.84
CA LYS A 240 -32.67 -0.06 10.64
C LYS A 240 -32.26 1.13 9.78
N SER A 241 -31.04 1.63 10.04
CA SER A 241 -30.44 2.69 9.23
C SER A 241 -29.66 2.17 8.03
N LEU A 242 -29.36 0.87 7.97
CA LEU A 242 -28.64 0.18 6.90
C LEU A 242 -29.63 -0.66 6.08
N TYR A 243 -29.53 -0.60 4.76
CA TYR A 243 -30.13 -1.57 3.86
C TYR A 243 -29.09 -2.13 2.89
N GLU A 244 -29.30 -3.37 2.45
CA GLU A 244 -28.39 -4.11 1.60
C GLU A 244 -29.15 -4.73 0.42
N VAL A 245 -28.50 -4.76 -0.73
CA VAL A 245 -29.02 -5.31 -1.97
C VAL A 245 -27.98 -6.29 -2.51
N LYS A 246 -28.33 -7.58 -2.56
CA LYS A 246 -27.41 -8.63 -2.98
C LYS A 246 -27.06 -8.55 -4.47
N GLU A 247 -28.01 -8.08 -5.28
CA GLU A 247 -27.89 -7.95 -6.72
C GLU A 247 -28.23 -6.53 -7.16
N ALA A 248 -27.21 -5.78 -7.58
CA ALA A 248 -27.31 -4.45 -8.12
C ALA A 248 -26.39 -4.31 -9.35
N GLN A 249 -26.65 -3.29 -10.16
CA GLN A 249 -25.86 -2.97 -11.33
C GLN A 249 -25.34 -1.53 -11.22
N LEU A 250 -24.03 -1.35 -11.08
CA LEU A 250 -23.39 -0.05 -11.05
C LEU A 250 -23.16 0.47 -12.47
N HIS A 251 -23.56 1.71 -12.71
CA HIS A 251 -23.16 2.52 -13.85
C HIS A 251 -22.12 3.55 -13.40
N TYR A 252 -20.91 3.47 -13.94
CA TYR A 252 -19.84 4.42 -13.66
C TYR A 252 -18.97 4.62 -14.91
N PRO A 253 -19.39 5.51 -15.84
CA PRO A 253 -18.78 5.64 -17.18
C PRO A 253 -17.29 5.94 -17.16
N VAL A 254 -16.83 6.72 -16.19
CA VAL A 254 -15.42 7.08 -16.05
C VAL A 254 -14.51 5.86 -15.94
N PHE A 255 -14.93 4.81 -15.22
CA PHE A 255 -14.14 3.59 -15.08
C PHE A 255 -14.47 2.53 -16.14
N PHE A 256 -15.74 2.41 -16.53
CA PHE A 256 -16.20 1.26 -17.31
C PHE A 256 -16.58 1.59 -18.77
N GLY A 257 -16.55 2.87 -19.15
CA GLY A 257 -17.05 3.36 -20.41
C GLY A 257 -18.58 3.51 -20.43
N GLU A 258 -19.09 4.26 -21.42
CA GLU A 258 -20.53 4.44 -21.63
C GLU A 258 -21.21 3.09 -21.92
N GLY A 259 -22.26 2.77 -21.15
CA GLY A 259 -23.11 1.59 -21.38
C GLY A 259 -22.64 0.28 -20.73
N ARG A 260 -21.49 0.24 -20.05
CA ARG A 260 -21.05 -0.96 -19.31
C ARG A 260 -21.59 -0.94 -17.87
N LEU A 261 -22.51 -1.85 -17.57
CA LEU A 261 -23.07 -2.05 -16.23
C LEU A 261 -22.31 -3.15 -15.48
N ILE A 262 -21.88 -2.86 -14.25
CA ILE A 262 -21.13 -3.80 -13.41
C ILE A 262 -22.08 -4.44 -12.41
N LYS A 263 -22.19 -5.76 -12.43
CA LYS A 263 -22.99 -6.52 -11.47
C LYS A 263 -22.25 -6.63 -10.13
N GLY A 264 -22.99 -6.52 -9.04
CA GLY A 264 -22.42 -6.57 -7.70
C GLY A 264 -23.46 -6.50 -6.60
N SER A 265 -23.00 -6.27 -5.37
CA SER A 265 -23.83 -5.97 -4.21
C SER A 265 -23.74 -4.50 -3.85
N PHE A 266 -24.84 -3.95 -3.33
CA PHE A 266 -24.93 -2.56 -2.89
C PHE A 266 -25.37 -2.49 -1.43
N SER A 267 -24.87 -1.51 -0.68
CA SER A 267 -25.40 -1.20 0.64
C SER A 267 -25.32 0.29 0.93
N ASP A 268 -26.25 0.78 1.73
CA ASP A 268 -26.30 2.19 2.08
C ASP A 268 -26.86 2.38 3.50
N LYS A 269 -26.34 3.39 4.20
CA LYS A 269 -26.56 3.60 5.61
C LYS A 269 -26.75 5.07 5.95
N LEU A 270 -27.84 5.39 6.64
CA LEU A 270 -28.03 6.67 7.31
C LEU A 270 -27.07 6.80 8.49
N VAL A 271 -26.27 7.87 8.50
CA VAL A 271 -25.26 8.13 9.52
C VAL A 271 -25.61 9.40 10.30
N ALA A 272 -25.35 9.42 11.61
CA ALA A 272 -25.48 10.66 12.40
C ALA A 272 -24.15 11.42 12.33
N ASP A 273 -24.19 12.77 12.39
CA ASP A 273 -23.14 13.79 12.18
C ASP A 273 -21.72 13.59 12.81
N ASN A 274 -21.31 12.41 13.30
CA ASN A 274 -20.02 12.21 13.96
C ASN A 274 -19.33 10.84 13.76
N ASP A 275 -19.78 9.96 12.84
CA ASP A 275 -19.07 8.68 12.66
C ASP A 275 -18.01 8.75 11.55
N ALA A 276 -16.76 8.39 11.89
CA ALA A 276 -15.65 8.14 10.96
C ALA A 276 -16.00 7.14 9.84
N THR A 277 -17.08 6.37 9.97
CA THR A 277 -17.59 5.43 8.97
C THR A 277 -18.62 6.02 8.01
N GLY A 278 -19.17 7.22 8.27
CA GLY A 278 -20.24 7.83 7.47
C GLY A 278 -19.82 8.18 6.04
N GLY A 279 -18.59 8.65 5.86
CA GLY A 279 -18.03 8.95 4.54
C GLY A 279 -17.74 7.73 3.66
N SER A 280 -18.02 6.51 4.15
CA SER A 280 -17.76 5.25 3.43
C SER A 280 -19.01 4.63 2.79
N PHE A 281 -20.19 5.17 3.02
CA PHE A 281 -21.43 4.79 2.32
C PHE A 281 -21.81 5.87 1.30
N PRO A 282 -22.52 5.55 0.20
CA PRO A 282 -22.97 4.22 -0.20
C PRO A 282 -21.79 3.32 -0.59
N ARG A 283 -22.02 2.01 -0.57
CA ARG A 283 -21.05 0.99 -0.93
C ARG A 283 -21.53 0.15 -2.09
N PHE A 284 -20.65 -0.10 -3.05
CA PHE A 284 -20.84 -1.08 -4.10
C PHE A 284 -19.62 -2.01 -4.15
N GLU A 285 -19.84 -3.31 -4.33
CA GLU A 285 -18.79 -4.31 -4.54
C GLU A 285 -19.14 -5.16 -5.76
N SER A 286 -18.22 -5.24 -6.73
CA SER A 286 -18.41 -6.04 -7.93
C SER A 286 -18.44 -7.54 -7.61
N GLN A 287 -19.32 -8.26 -8.30
CA GLN A 287 -19.34 -9.72 -8.25
C GLN A 287 -18.13 -10.31 -9.00
N ASP A 288 -17.81 -9.71 -10.15
CA ASP A 288 -16.60 -10.07 -10.91
C ASP A 288 -15.36 -9.57 -10.16
N ARG A 289 -14.37 -10.47 -10.05
CA ARG A 289 -13.09 -10.21 -9.38
C ARG A 289 -11.97 -9.94 -10.38
N VAL A 290 -12.26 -9.96 -11.68
CA VAL A 290 -11.30 -9.72 -12.76
C VAL A 290 -11.90 -8.74 -13.75
N LEU A 291 -12.09 -7.49 -13.30
CA LEU A 291 -12.49 -6.39 -14.15
C LEU A 291 -11.26 -5.73 -14.75
N GLU A 292 -11.21 -5.68 -16.07
CA GLU A 292 -10.28 -4.80 -16.80
C GLU A 292 -10.85 -3.39 -16.84
N ILE A 293 -10.11 -2.46 -16.23
CA ILE A 293 -10.41 -1.04 -16.13
C ILE A 293 -9.23 -0.31 -16.75
N ASN A 294 -9.40 0.08 -18.01
CA ASN A 294 -8.40 0.85 -18.74
C ASN A 294 -8.63 2.32 -18.39
N ASN A 295 -7.57 3.03 -17.98
CA ASN A 295 -7.58 4.45 -17.66
C ASN A 295 -8.25 4.85 -16.32
N ILE A 296 -7.80 4.29 -15.19
CA ILE A 296 -8.14 4.83 -13.85
C ILE A 296 -7.48 6.20 -13.53
N GLY A 297 -6.60 6.60 -14.44
CA GLY A 297 -5.85 7.85 -14.57
C GLY A 297 -5.01 7.71 -15.84
N GLU A 298 -4.48 8.81 -16.37
CA GLU A 298 -3.74 8.80 -17.64
C GLU A 298 -2.59 7.77 -17.61
N GLY A 299 -2.62 6.81 -18.55
CA GLY A 299 -1.63 5.73 -18.65
C GLY A 299 -1.73 4.66 -17.56
N ILE A 300 -2.84 4.59 -16.81
CA ILE A 300 -2.99 3.64 -15.70
C ILE A 300 -4.07 2.60 -16.01
N ASN A 301 -3.65 1.34 -16.11
CA ASN A 301 -4.53 0.20 -16.29
C ASN A 301 -4.63 -0.61 -15.00
N TYR A 302 -5.83 -1.09 -14.71
CA TYR A 302 -6.13 -1.89 -13.52
C TYR A 302 -6.86 -3.18 -13.89
N VAL A 303 -6.50 -4.27 -13.23
CA VAL A 303 -7.17 -5.56 -13.31
C VAL A 303 -7.45 -6.09 -11.91
N GLY A 304 -8.72 -6.36 -11.60
CA GLY A 304 -9.14 -6.97 -10.34
C GLY A 304 -10.60 -6.66 -9.99
N GLY A 305 -11.00 -6.92 -8.75
CA GLY A 305 -12.33 -6.60 -8.24
C GLY A 305 -12.47 -5.11 -7.90
N PHE A 306 -13.68 -4.58 -8.02
CA PHE A 306 -13.96 -3.16 -7.81
C PHE A 306 -14.90 -2.96 -6.61
N ARG A 307 -14.47 -2.14 -5.64
CA ARG A 307 -15.33 -1.63 -4.57
C ARG A 307 -15.35 -0.10 -4.61
N LEU A 308 -16.53 0.49 -4.44
CA LEU A 308 -16.71 1.92 -4.26
C LEU A 308 -17.31 2.16 -2.89
N ASN A 309 -16.55 2.77 -1.97
CA ASN A 309 -17.02 3.12 -0.63
C ASN A 309 -17.02 4.65 -0.49
N GLY A 310 -18.20 5.27 -0.47
CA GLY A 310 -18.33 6.71 -0.59
C GLY A 310 -17.71 7.16 -1.92
N LYS A 311 -16.66 8.00 -1.89
CA LYS A 311 -15.91 8.40 -3.10
C LYS A 311 -14.67 7.56 -3.39
N THR A 312 -14.23 6.74 -2.43
CA THR A 312 -12.95 6.03 -2.53
C THR A 312 -13.15 4.71 -3.25
N VAL A 313 -12.34 4.47 -4.27
CA VAL A 313 -12.31 3.19 -4.97
C VAL A 313 -11.27 2.29 -4.31
N TYR A 314 -11.63 1.03 -4.11
CA TYR A 314 -10.72 -0.02 -3.71
C TYR A 314 -10.69 -1.08 -4.79
N GLY A 315 -9.51 -1.28 -5.37
CA GLY A 315 -9.22 -2.40 -6.24
C GLY A 315 -8.77 -3.59 -5.38
N PHE A 316 -9.42 -4.74 -5.49
CA PHE A 316 -9.12 -5.90 -4.64
C PHE A 316 -8.88 -7.18 -5.43
N GLY A 317 -8.10 -8.09 -4.85
CA GLY A 317 -7.83 -9.43 -5.39
C GLY A 317 -7.84 -10.48 -4.28
N THR A 318 -7.22 -11.61 -4.55
CA THR A 318 -6.85 -12.62 -3.55
C THR A 318 -5.36 -12.91 -3.64
N LYS A 319 -4.79 -13.63 -2.67
CA LYS A 319 -3.40 -14.07 -2.72
C LYS A 319 -3.03 -14.80 -4.01
N GLU A 320 -3.90 -15.69 -4.49
CA GLU A 320 -3.65 -16.48 -5.72
C GLU A 320 -3.90 -15.68 -7.00
N ARG A 321 -4.74 -14.64 -6.92
CA ARG A 321 -5.10 -13.76 -8.03
C ARG A 321 -5.14 -12.31 -7.52
N PRO A 322 -3.97 -11.70 -7.30
CA PRO A 322 -3.91 -10.35 -6.78
C PRO A 322 -4.49 -9.37 -7.79
N ALA A 323 -4.96 -8.23 -7.29
CA ALA A 323 -5.25 -7.10 -8.16
C ALA A 323 -3.93 -6.61 -8.75
N ARG A 324 -3.97 -6.09 -9.98
CA ARG A 324 -2.79 -5.65 -10.71
C ARG A 324 -3.00 -4.23 -11.22
N ILE A 325 -1.97 -3.40 -11.07
CA ILE A 325 -1.87 -2.09 -11.71
C ILE A 325 -0.69 -2.09 -12.68
N VAL A 326 -0.90 -1.44 -13.82
CA VAL A 326 0.15 -1.12 -14.77
C VAL A 326 0.11 0.39 -14.99
N ILE A 327 1.22 1.04 -14.73
CA ILE A 327 1.38 2.49 -14.91
C ILE A 327 2.41 2.69 -16.01
N GLU A 328 1.93 3.19 -17.13
CA GLU A 328 2.68 3.56 -18.32
C GLU A 328 2.66 5.08 -18.45
N ASP A 329 3.66 5.62 -19.14
CA ASP A 329 3.70 7.00 -19.62
C ASP A 329 4.22 6.95 -21.04
N ASN A 330 3.54 7.63 -21.96
CA ASN A 330 3.93 7.69 -23.36
C ASN A 330 5.28 8.38 -23.57
N ASN A 331 5.71 9.21 -22.61
CA ASN A 331 6.98 9.93 -22.67
C ASN A 331 8.11 9.26 -21.88
N SER A 332 7.81 8.22 -21.09
CA SER A 332 8.79 7.52 -20.27
C SER A 332 9.19 6.19 -20.90
N LYS A 333 10.46 5.81 -20.74
CA LYS A 333 10.89 4.43 -21.03
C LYS A 333 10.53 3.45 -19.91
N ALA A 334 10.13 3.96 -18.74
CA ALA A 334 9.83 3.14 -17.59
C ALA A 334 8.34 2.79 -17.50
N THR A 335 8.07 1.57 -17.05
CA THR A 335 6.72 1.10 -16.78
C THR A 335 6.70 0.43 -15.42
N PHE A 336 5.77 0.83 -14.56
CA PHE A 336 5.59 0.16 -13.29
C PHE A 336 4.49 -0.88 -13.37
N ARG A 337 4.73 -2.04 -12.76
CA ARG A 337 3.74 -3.09 -12.55
C ARG A 337 3.69 -3.40 -11.06
N GLY A 338 2.49 -3.33 -10.50
CA GLY A 338 2.24 -3.66 -9.10
C GLY A 338 1.19 -4.76 -8.99
N ALA A 339 1.41 -5.74 -8.11
CA ALA A 339 0.42 -6.74 -7.74
C ALA A 339 0.20 -6.74 -6.22
N SER A 340 -1.06 -6.65 -5.77
CA SER A 340 -1.42 -6.67 -4.35
C SER A 340 -2.86 -7.12 -4.16
N GLU A 341 -3.20 -7.61 -2.97
CA GLU A 341 -4.58 -7.92 -2.61
C GLU A 341 -5.48 -6.68 -2.53
N LEU A 342 -4.91 -5.50 -2.26
CA LEU A 342 -5.68 -4.28 -2.10
C LEU A 342 -4.91 -3.04 -2.59
N PHE A 343 -5.51 -2.32 -3.53
CA PHE A 343 -5.16 -0.96 -3.89
C PHE A 343 -6.26 -0.01 -3.44
N THR A 344 -5.88 1.12 -2.86
CA THR A 344 -6.76 2.27 -2.66
C THR A 344 -6.52 3.26 -3.79
N ILE A 345 -7.57 3.60 -4.53
CA ILE A 345 -7.55 4.47 -5.69
C ILE A 345 -8.37 5.71 -5.37
N ARG A 346 -7.69 6.85 -5.21
CA ARG A 346 -8.30 8.17 -5.17
C ARG A 346 -8.10 8.81 -6.53
N ARG A 347 -9.18 8.82 -7.32
CA ARG A 347 -9.18 9.31 -8.69
C ARG A 347 -8.54 10.70 -8.77
N GLU A 348 -7.73 10.91 -9.80
CA GLU A 348 -7.03 12.19 -10.10
C GLU A 348 -6.08 12.67 -9.00
N GLU A 349 -5.95 11.95 -7.88
CA GLU A 349 -5.08 12.29 -6.76
C GLU A 349 -3.94 11.28 -6.64
N GLN A 350 -4.26 10.04 -6.24
CA GLN A 350 -3.24 9.05 -5.92
C GLN A 350 -3.75 7.61 -5.94
N ILE A 351 -2.82 6.68 -6.15
CA ILE A 351 -3.01 5.25 -5.94
C ILE A 351 -2.05 4.81 -4.85
N SER A 352 -2.53 4.00 -3.90
CA SER A 352 -1.68 3.45 -2.84
C SER A 352 -1.95 1.97 -2.60
N GLY A 353 -0.92 1.21 -2.29
CA GLY A 353 -1.00 -0.20 -1.92
C GLY A 353 0.05 -0.55 -0.88
N GLN A 354 -0.23 -1.57 -0.07
CA GLN A 354 0.73 -2.17 0.86
C GLN A 354 1.00 -3.61 0.44
N GLY A 355 2.16 -4.13 0.79
CA GLY A 355 2.56 -5.48 0.42
C GLY A 355 2.51 -5.71 -1.10
N VAL A 356 2.90 -4.71 -1.89
CA VAL A 356 2.81 -4.78 -3.35
C VAL A 356 4.05 -5.49 -3.88
N GLU A 357 3.88 -6.55 -4.65
CA GLU A 357 4.95 -7.04 -5.51
C GLU A 357 5.15 -5.99 -6.62
N GLY A 358 6.26 -5.24 -6.53
CA GLY A 358 6.52 -4.05 -7.34
C GLY A 358 7.66 -4.28 -8.33
N VAL A 359 7.41 -3.95 -9.59
CA VAL A 359 8.41 -4.06 -10.67
C VAL A 359 8.44 -2.77 -11.48
N LEU A 360 9.54 -2.04 -11.40
CA LEU A 360 9.81 -0.89 -12.28
C LEU A 360 10.66 -1.38 -13.45
N HIS A 361 10.03 -1.58 -14.61
CA HIS A 361 10.69 -1.99 -15.84
C HIS A 361 11.32 -0.82 -16.57
N PHE A 362 12.49 -1.03 -17.18
CA PHE A 362 13.15 -0.15 -18.14
C PHE A 362 13.86 -1.01 -19.18
N GLY A 363 13.35 -1.03 -20.41
CA GLY A 363 13.82 -1.94 -21.45
C GLY A 363 13.52 -3.41 -21.10
N GLN A 364 14.56 -4.26 -21.07
CA GLN A 364 14.45 -5.67 -20.66
C GLN A 364 14.76 -5.88 -19.17
N ASP A 365 15.16 -4.83 -18.48
CA ASP A 365 15.62 -4.85 -17.10
C ASP A 365 14.61 -4.23 -16.14
N SER A 366 14.85 -4.38 -14.84
CA SER A 366 13.98 -3.84 -13.82
C SER A 366 14.68 -3.54 -12.50
N ILE A 367 14.00 -2.70 -11.70
CA ILE A 367 14.14 -2.68 -10.24
C ILE A 367 12.93 -3.42 -9.67
N TYR A 368 13.19 -4.51 -8.95
CA TYR A 368 12.19 -5.41 -8.38
C TYR A 368 12.16 -5.33 -6.85
N HIS A 369 10.97 -5.45 -6.26
CA HIS A 369 10.79 -5.66 -4.82
C HIS A 369 9.59 -6.59 -4.56
N PRO A 370 9.75 -7.67 -3.76
CA PRO A 370 8.69 -8.67 -3.57
C PRO A 370 7.50 -8.19 -2.75
N SER A 371 7.69 -7.21 -1.85
CA SER A 371 6.61 -6.65 -1.02
C SER A 371 6.93 -5.22 -0.61
N VAL A 372 6.39 -4.20 -1.29
CA VAL A 372 6.72 -2.79 -1.03
C VAL A 372 5.46 -1.95 -0.84
N ASN A 373 5.56 -0.89 -0.03
CA ASN A 373 4.50 0.10 0.02
C ASN A 373 4.61 1.01 -1.20
N VAL A 374 3.52 1.13 -1.94
CA VAL A 374 3.46 1.95 -3.16
C VAL A 374 2.56 3.14 -2.90
N ARG A 375 3.03 4.32 -3.30
CA ARG A 375 2.20 5.50 -3.46
C ARG A 375 2.54 6.16 -4.78
N PHE A 376 1.58 6.17 -5.70
CA PHE A 376 1.66 6.87 -6.96
C PHE A 376 0.83 8.15 -6.91
N ASP A 377 1.48 9.29 -7.05
CA ASP A 377 0.85 10.60 -7.19
C ASP A 377 0.49 10.81 -8.67
N ILE A 378 -0.81 10.84 -8.99
CA ILE A 378 -1.28 10.87 -10.38
C ILE A 378 -0.91 12.21 -11.06
N PRO A 379 -1.16 13.39 -10.45
CA PRO A 379 -0.82 14.67 -11.07
C PRO A 379 0.66 14.89 -11.35
N ASN A 380 1.54 14.47 -10.42
CA ASN A 380 2.98 14.67 -10.55
C ASN A 380 3.70 13.47 -11.18
N ARG A 381 2.96 12.41 -11.51
CA ARG A 381 3.50 11.17 -12.11
C ARG A 381 4.68 10.59 -11.30
N GLU A 382 4.60 10.74 -9.99
CA GLU A 382 5.66 10.38 -9.05
C GLU A 382 5.31 9.10 -8.31
N MET A 383 6.19 8.11 -8.38
CA MET A 383 6.03 6.84 -7.69
C MET A 383 6.97 6.75 -6.49
N SER A 384 6.42 6.75 -5.29
CA SER A 384 7.15 6.45 -4.06
C SER A 384 7.02 4.97 -3.72
N LEU A 385 8.16 4.31 -3.55
CA LEU A 385 8.30 2.93 -3.08
C LEU A 385 9.01 2.98 -1.73
N SER A 386 8.36 2.51 -0.67
CA SER A 386 8.96 2.48 0.67
C SER A 386 8.90 1.09 1.29
N ARG A 387 10.03 0.67 1.86
CA ARG A 387 10.10 -0.57 2.65
C ARG A 387 9.30 -0.41 3.93
N GLY A 388 8.64 -1.49 4.32
CA GLY A 388 7.91 -1.61 5.57
C GLY A 388 8.71 -2.39 6.61
N ASP A 389 8.15 -2.48 7.81
CA ASP A 389 8.78 -3.20 8.92
C ASP A 389 8.38 -4.69 8.97
N ASN A 390 7.41 -5.11 8.15
CA ASN A 390 6.93 -6.49 8.10
C ASN A 390 7.94 -7.41 7.39
N ALA A 391 7.78 -8.73 7.55
CA ALA A 391 8.74 -9.74 7.10
C ALA A 391 9.31 -9.49 5.69
N SER A 392 8.49 -9.73 4.65
CA SER A 392 8.89 -9.59 3.25
C SER A 392 9.17 -8.15 2.82
N ASP A 393 8.66 -7.17 3.56
CA ASP A 393 8.87 -5.74 3.30
C ASP A 393 10.32 -5.30 3.54
N ARG A 394 11.09 -6.10 4.28
CA ARG A 394 12.50 -5.85 4.59
C ARG A 394 13.44 -6.27 3.48
N ASN A 395 13.00 -6.90 2.40
CA ASN A 395 13.90 -7.23 1.29
C ASN A 395 14.64 -5.98 0.77
N PRO A 396 15.85 -6.13 0.19
CA PRO A 396 16.42 -5.06 -0.62
C PRO A 396 15.64 -4.92 -1.94
N PHE A 397 15.86 -3.80 -2.64
CA PHE A 397 15.46 -3.70 -4.04
C PHE A 397 16.50 -4.41 -4.91
N PHE A 398 16.07 -5.08 -5.98
CA PHE A 398 16.96 -5.84 -6.86
C PHE A 398 17.04 -5.16 -8.22
N SER A 399 18.24 -4.74 -8.66
CA SER A 399 18.44 -4.18 -10.00
C SER A 399 19.05 -5.23 -10.92
N SER A 400 18.31 -5.64 -11.95
CA SER A 400 18.77 -6.69 -12.88
C SER A 400 19.92 -6.24 -13.79
N LEU A 401 19.87 -4.99 -14.28
CA LEU A 401 20.89 -4.44 -15.19
C LEU A 401 22.24 -4.27 -14.51
N HIS A 402 22.20 -3.71 -13.30
CA HIS A 402 23.39 -3.43 -12.50
C HIS A 402 23.86 -4.66 -11.76
N LYS A 403 23.00 -5.67 -11.55
CA LYS A 403 23.27 -6.89 -10.78
C LYS A 403 23.67 -6.61 -9.33
N ILE A 404 22.85 -5.78 -8.67
CA ILE A 404 23.04 -5.36 -7.28
C ILE A 404 21.75 -5.44 -6.47
N ASN A 405 21.91 -5.70 -5.17
CA ASN A 405 20.92 -5.45 -4.14
C ASN A 405 21.10 -4.00 -3.66
N ILE A 406 20.00 -3.25 -3.59
CA ILE A 406 19.95 -1.87 -3.13
C ILE A 406 19.22 -1.86 -1.79
N HIS A 407 19.98 -1.70 -0.71
CA HIS A 407 19.47 -1.56 0.64
C HIS A 407 19.14 -0.09 0.91
N ALA A 408 17.98 0.36 0.44
CA ALA A 408 17.46 1.70 0.66
C ALA A 408 16.04 1.63 1.24
N ASP A 409 15.69 2.50 2.18
CA ASP A 409 14.35 2.52 2.77
C ASP A 409 13.29 3.09 1.80
N ASN A 410 13.71 4.01 0.92
CA ASN A 410 12.84 4.70 -0.02
C ASN A 410 13.48 4.81 -1.42
N ILE A 411 12.67 4.57 -2.45
CA ILE A 411 12.96 4.87 -3.85
C ILE A 411 11.82 5.71 -4.41
N ILE A 412 12.15 6.76 -5.15
CA ILE A 412 11.18 7.62 -5.83
C ILE A 412 11.48 7.61 -7.33
N ALA A 413 10.57 7.08 -8.14
CA ALA A 413 10.64 7.17 -9.59
C ALA A 413 9.82 8.35 -10.11
N TYR A 414 10.48 9.26 -10.83
CA TYR A 414 9.88 10.39 -11.53
C TYR A 414 9.69 9.99 -12.99
N LEU A 415 8.52 9.44 -13.32
CA LEU A 415 8.29 8.82 -14.64
C LEU A 415 8.42 9.85 -15.77
N ASP A 416 7.92 11.07 -15.58
CA ASP A 416 8.00 12.17 -16.56
C ASP A 416 9.42 12.74 -16.75
N GLN A 417 10.32 12.51 -15.78
CA GLN A 417 11.68 13.06 -15.78
C GLN A 417 12.73 12.00 -16.14
N ASP A 418 12.32 10.77 -16.46
CA ASP A 418 13.22 9.63 -16.70
C ASP A 418 14.28 9.45 -15.59
N SER A 419 13.92 9.62 -14.32
CA SER A 419 14.86 9.48 -13.21
C SER A 419 14.31 8.73 -12.01
N VAL A 420 15.20 8.06 -11.28
CA VAL A 420 14.87 7.36 -10.04
C VAL A 420 15.82 7.83 -8.93
N ALA A 421 15.27 8.47 -7.90
CA ALA A 421 16.02 8.87 -6.71
C ALA A 421 16.00 7.77 -5.66
N ILE A 422 17.16 7.41 -5.12
CA ILE A 422 17.37 6.34 -4.15
C ILE A 422 17.83 6.95 -2.82
N GLY A 423 17.22 6.52 -1.72
CA GLY A 423 17.56 6.99 -0.36
C GLY A 423 17.00 8.36 0.02
N ARG A 424 16.20 8.98 -0.86
CA ARG A 424 15.59 10.28 -0.58
C ARG A 424 14.38 10.16 0.36
N GLU A 425 14.45 10.78 1.53
CA GLU A 425 13.28 10.98 2.39
C GLU A 425 12.50 12.25 1.99
N LYS A 426 11.16 12.18 1.97
CA LYS A 426 10.30 13.35 1.74
C LYS A 426 10.23 14.31 2.92
N ILE A 427 10.51 13.82 4.13
CA ILE A 427 10.53 14.61 5.37
C ILE A 427 11.95 14.48 5.92
N PRO A 428 12.69 15.58 6.14
CA PRO A 428 14.01 15.51 6.76
C PRO A 428 13.81 15.11 8.23
N ILE A 429 13.84 13.82 8.53
CA ILE A 429 14.01 13.34 9.90
C ILE A 429 15.50 13.51 10.23
N HIS A 430 15.85 13.71 11.50
CA HIS A 430 17.24 13.84 11.98
C HIS A 430 18.12 12.59 11.79
N ARG A 431 17.80 11.70 10.85
CA ARG A 431 18.53 10.47 10.56
C ARG A 431 19.10 10.56 9.15
N LYS A 432 20.43 10.44 9.03
CA LYS A 432 21.09 10.28 7.73
C LYS A 432 20.70 8.92 7.14
N PRO A 433 20.02 8.84 5.99
CA PRO A 433 19.74 7.56 5.36
C PRO A 433 21.07 6.98 4.84
N VAL A 434 21.42 5.80 5.35
CA VAL A 434 22.54 5.01 4.82
C VAL A 434 21.97 4.08 3.77
N VAL A 435 22.54 4.13 2.57
CA VAL A 435 22.18 3.22 1.47
C VAL A 435 23.38 2.34 1.13
N GLU A 436 23.15 1.05 0.94
CA GLU A 436 24.17 0.10 0.50
C GLU A 436 23.80 -0.46 -0.89
N PHE A 437 24.77 -0.44 -1.80
CA PHE A 437 24.69 -1.08 -3.12
C PHE A 437 25.61 -2.30 -3.09
N GLU A 438 25.04 -3.49 -3.00
CA GLU A 438 25.75 -4.75 -2.79
C GLU A 438 25.70 -5.60 -4.06
N SER A 439 26.85 -6.10 -4.54
CA SER A 439 26.90 -7.01 -5.69
C SER A 439 26.07 -8.27 -5.46
N PHE A 440 25.40 -8.79 -6.50
CA PHE A 440 24.80 -10.14 -6.46
C PHE A 440 25.82 -11.25 -6.18
N ASN A 441 27.11 -10.98 -6.39
CA ASN A 441 28.22 -11.90 -6.14
C ASN A 441 29.00 -11.56 -4.86
N TYR A 442 28.50 -10.65 -4.04
CA TYR A 442 29.13 -10.25 -2.78
C TYR A 442 29.18 -11.42 -1.80
N PHE A 443 30.33 -11.64 -1.18
CA PHE A 443 30.50 -12.59 -0.08
C PHE A 443 31.61 -12.16 0.87
N THR A 444 31.37 -12.34 2.17
CA THR A 444 32.43 -12.35 3.18
C THR A 444 32.21 -13.51 4.15
N ASP A 445 33.31 -14.13 4.60
CA ASP A 445 33.23 -15.21 5.59
C ASP A 445 32.67 -14.70 6.92
N LYS A 446 32.94 -13.44 7.26
CA LYS A 446 32.40 -12.75 8.43
C LYS A 446 30.86 -12.72 8.41
N ASP A 447 30.25 -12.34 7.28
CA ASP A 447 28.79 -12.28 7.18
C ASP A 447 28.16 -13.68 7.23
N TYR A 448 28.82 -14.67 6.62
CA TYR A 448 28.40 -16.07 6.73
C TYR A 448 28.42 -16.54 8.19
N GLN A 449 29.50 -16.29 8.93
CA GLN A 449 29.62 -16.67 10.34
C GLN A 449 28.64 -15.90 11.24
N GLN A 450 28.38 -14.63 10.99
CA GLN A 450 27.42 -13.82 11.77
C GLN A 450 26.01 -14.43 11.77
N LEU A 451 25.57 -14.98 10.65
CA LEU A 451 24.24 -15.62 10.53
C LEU A 451 24.12 -16.94 11.31
N GLN A 452 25.24 -17.60 11.60
CA GLN A 452 25.22 -18.76 12.50
C GLN A 452 24.91 -18.34 13.95
N ASN A 453 25.38 -17.17 14.38
CA ASN A 453 25.23 -16.67 15.74
C ASN A 453 25.55 -17.75 16.81
N ILE A 454 24.63 -18.08 17.70
CA ILE A 454 24.78 -19.16 18.72
C ILE A 454 24.24 -20.53 18.25
N ALA A 455 23.78 -20.66 17.01
CA ALA A 455 23.22 -21.89 16.49
C ALA A 455 24.30 -22.93 16.22
N THR A 456 23.93 -24.21 16.37
CA THR A 456 24.85 -25.34 16.16
C THR A 456 25.21 -25.54 14.70
N VAL A 457 24.37 -25.04 13.79
CA VAL A 457 24.53 -25.13 12.33
C VAL A 457 24.22 -23.78 11.70
N ASN A 458 24.89 -23.48 10.59
CA ASN A 458 24.65 -22.26 9.83
C ASN A 458 23.32 -22.36 9.04
N PRO A 459 22.38 -21.41 9.20
CA PRO A 459 21.11 -21.41 8.48
C PRO A 459 21.25 -21.44 6.95
N ILE A 460 22.26 -20.77 6.39
CA ILE A 460 22.53 -20.80 4.95
C ILE A 460 22.85 -22.22 4.49
N ALA A 461 23.69 -22.94 5.23
CA ALA A 461 24.03 -24.32 4.91
C ALA A 461 22.81 -25.25 5.01
N VAL A 462 21.94 -25.03 6.01
CA VAL A 462 20.69 -25.77 6.18
C VAL A 462 19.77 -25.59 4.97
N LEU A 463 19.51 -24.34 4.58
CA LEU A 463 18.65 -24.03 3.43
C LEU A 463 19.22 -24.59 2.13
N LYS A 464 20.55 -24.48 1.91
CA LYS A 464 21.19 -25.07 0.72
C LYS A 464 20.98 -26.58 0.65
N VAL A 465 21.19 -27.28 1.75
CA VAL A 465 21.00 -28.74 1.82
C VAL A 465 19.54 -29.13 1.59
N MET A 466 18.58 -28.38 2.15
CA MET A 466 17.16 -28.63 1.93
C MET A 466 16.77 -28.40 0.46
N LYS A 467 17.15 -27.25 -0.11
CA LYS A 467 16.94 -26.91 -1.53
C LYS A 467 17.50 -28.00 -2.45
N ASP A 468 18.73 -28.45 -2.21
CA ASP A 468 19.38 -29.48 -3.04
C ASP A 468 18.71 -30.85 -2.93
N ASN A 469 18.27 -31.24 -1.73
CA ASN A 469 17.64 -32.55 -1.52
C ASN A 469 16.21 -32.61 -2.07
N GLU A 470 15.45 -31.51 -1.97
CA GLU A 470 14.06 -31.44 -2.40
C GLU A 470 13.91 -31.02 -3.87
N GLY A 471 14.92 -30.38 -4.44
CA GLY A 471 14.89 -29.82 -5.79
C GLY A 471 13.90 -28.65 -5.94
N LYS A 472 13.63 -27.93 -4.85
CA LYS A 472 12.66 -26.82 -4.77
C LYS A 472 13.25 -25.63 -4.03
N ASN A 473 12.79 -24.42 -4.38
CA ASN A 473 13.15 -23.19 -3.67
C ASN A 473 12.19 -22.87 -2.52
N ASP A 474 10.92 -23.31 -2.61
CA ASP A 474 9.91 -23.07 -1.58
C ASP A 474 9.91 -24.19 -0.54
N LEU A 475 10.20 -23.83 0.71
CA LEU A 475 10.32 -24.74 1.85
C LEU A 475 9.36 -24.31 2.97
N PRO A 476 8.65 -25.24 3.62
CA PRO A 476 7.89 -24.92 4.83
C PRO A 476 8.82 -24.40 5.94
N ALA A 477 8.48 -23.28 6.57
CA ALA A 477 9.30 -22.67 7.61
C ALA A 477 9.49 -23.59 8.83
N ASP A 478 8.47 -24.41 9.15
CA ASP A 478 8.54 -25.40 10.21
C ASP A 478 9.58 -26.50 9.91
N ASP A 479 9.70 -26.94 8.66
CA ASP A 479 10.73 -27.90 8.25
C ASP A 479 12.13 -27.27 8.35
N VAL A 480 12.27 -26.01 7.95
CA VAL A 480 13.51 -25.24 8.14
C VAL A 480 13.87 -25.16 9.63
N ALA A 481 12.91 -24.83 10.49
CA ALA A 481 13.11 -24.75 11.94
C ALA A 481 13.60 -26.08 12.51
N LYS A 482 12.89 -27.17 12.22
CA LYS A 482 13.23 -28.53 12.67
C LYS A 482 14.57 -29.02 12.14
N LYS A 483 14.96 -28.59 10.94
CA LYS A 483 16.25 -28.91 10.35
C LYS A 483 17.41 -28.19 11.04
N ILE A 484 17.20 -26.94 11.47
CA ILE A 484 18.17 -26.20 12.29
C ILE A 484 18.28 -26.86 13.67
N ASN A 485 17.15 -27.13 14.32
CA ASN A 485 17.10 -27.85 15.58
C ASN A 485 15.74 -28.55 15.73
N PRO A 486 15.69 -29.87 16.03
CA PRO A 486 14.43 -30.60 16.15
C PRO A 486 13.44 -30.07 17.20
N ARG A 487 13.90 -29.19 18.11
CA ARG A 487 13.07 -28.54 19.14
C ARG A 487 12.59 -27.15 18.75
N PHE A 488 13.01 -26.61 17.61
CA PHE A 488 12.57 -25.30 17.16
C PHE A 488 11.23 -25.38 16.44
N SER A 489 10.48 -24.30 16.59
CA SER A 489 9.26 -23.97 15.84
C SER A 489 9.52 -22.72 15.00
N VAL A 490 8.58 -22.37 14.12
CA VAL A 490 8.62 -21.14 13.31
C VAL A 490 8.83 -19.90 14.19
N GLU A 491 8.13 -19.81 15.32
CA GLU A 491 8.26 -18.67 16.25
C GLU A 491 9.68 -18.56 16.84
N ASN A 492 10.39 -19.67 17.02
CA ASN A 492 11.78 -19.64 17.51
C ASN A 492 12.77 -19.11 16.47
N ILE A 493 12.47 -19.26 15.17
CA ILE A 493 13.36 -18.83 14.07
C ILE A 493 12.87 -17.56 13.36
N LYS A 494 11.72 -17.00 13.74
CA LYS A 494 11.12 -15.82 13.10
C LYS A 494 12.07 -14.63 13.00
N GLY A 495 12.81 -14.33 14.07
CA GLY A 495 13.82 -13.26 14.06
C GLY A 495 14.97 -13.53 13.09
N LEU A 496 15.40 -14.80 12.97
CA LEU A 496 16.39 -15.22 11.98
C LEU A 496 15.84 -15.07 10.55
N LEU A 497 14.61 -15.53 10.29
CA LEU A 497 13.99 -15.39 8.98
C LEU A 497 13.92 -13.91 8.56
N TYR A 498 13.55 -13.01 9.47
CA TYR A 498 13.50 -11.57 9.18
C TYR A 498 14.87 -10.96 8.88
N ASP A 499 15.93 -11.39 9.58
CA ASP A 499 17.31 -10.98 9.26
C ASP A 499 17.76 -11.53 7.90
N MET A 500 17.42 -12.78 7.58
CA MET A 500 17.70 -13.39 6.29
C MET A 500 16.96 -12.70 5.14
N VAL A 501 15.71 -12.29 5.34
CA VAL A 501 14.96 -11.45 4.39
C VAL A 501 15.62 -10.09 4.22
N ALA A 502 15.98 -9.42 5.32
CA ALA A 502 16.62 -8.10 5.28
C ALA A 502 17.94 -8.09 4.49
N ARG A 503 18.64 -9.22 4.49
CA ARG A 503 19.90 -9.44 3.77
C ARG A 503 19.72 -10.07 2.38
N GLY A 504 18.49 -10.32 1.93
CA GLY A 504 18.18 -10.85 0.59
C GLY A 504 18.46 -12.35 0.39
N PHE A 505 18.55 -13.14 1.46
CA PHE A 505 18.78 -14.59 1.35
C PHE A 505 17.50 -15.38 1.04
N VAL A 506 16.36 -14.92 1.54
CA VAL A 506 15.08 -15.60 1.39
C VAL A 506 13.94 -14.59 1.23
N ASN A 507 12.84 -15.00 0.62
CA ASN A 507 11.54 -14.39 0.93
C ASN A 507 10.83 -15.23 1.99
N TYR A 508 10.07 -14.57 2.86
CA TYR A 508 9.29 -15.26 3.90
C TYR A 508 7.85 -14.78 3.90
N ASP A 509 6.94 -15.68 3.56
CA ASP A 509 5.50 -15.50 3.67
C ASP A 509 5.07 -15.89 5.08
N SER A 510 4.71 -14.89 5.89
CA SER A 510 4.32 -15.13 7.29
C SER A 510 2.92 -15.70 7.45
N ASP A 511 2.07 -15.61 6.43
CA ASP A 511 0.68 -16.07 6.49
C ASP A 511 0.61 -17.57 6.18
N ASP A 512 1.38 -18.03 5.19
CA ASP A 512 1.47 -19.45 4.82
C ASP A 512 2.66 -20.17 5.49
N GLU A 513 3.51 -19.43 6.21
CA GLU A 513 4.76 -19.93 6.81
C GLU A 513 5.67 -20.62 5.79
N MET A 514 5.87 -19.99 4.63
CA MET A 514 6.70 -20.51 3.53
C MET A 514 7.96 -19.65 3.33
N VAL A 515 9.10 -20.32 3.13
CA VAL A 515 10.41 -19.71 2.87
C VAL A 515 10.82 -20.00 1.43
N GLU A 516 10.96 -18.95 0.61
CA GLU A 516 11.53 -19.07 -0.74
C GLU A 516 13.04 -18.80 -0.68
N VAL A 517 13.85 -19.81 -1.00
CA VAL A 517 15.31 -19.74 -0.96
C VAL A 517 15.86 -19.05 -2.22
N LYS A 518 16.59 -17.93 -2.05
CA LYS A 518 17.21 -17.18 -3.15
C LYS A 518 18.59 -17.72 -3.52
N ASP A 519 19.09 -17.33 -4.69
CA ASP A 519 20.39 -17.76 -5.21
C ASP A 519 21.57 -17.29 -4.34
N LYS A 520 21.41 -16.20 -3.59
CA LYS A 520 22.40 -15.73 -2.60
C LYS A 520 22.75 -16.80 -1.55
N VAL A 521 21.80 -17.67 -1.17
CA VAL A 521 22.07 -18.82 -0.29
C VAL A 521 23.03 -19.81 -0.93
N THR A 522 22.88 -20.05 -2.23
CA THR A 522 23.77 -20.95 -2.98
C THR A 522 25.16 -20.35 -3.10
N LEU A 523 25.26 -19.06 -3.47
CA LEU A 523 26.52 -18.33 -3.51
C LEU A 523 27.28 -18.44 -2.18
N TYR A 524 26.65 -18.08 -1.06
CA TYR A 524 27.33 -18.07 0.24
C TYR A 524 27.74 -19.47 0.70
N ALA A 525 26.89 -20.48 0.50
CA ALA A 525 27.20 -21.86 0.87
C ALA A 525 28.38 -22.42 0.06
N ASP A 526 28.47 -22.10 -1.23
CA ASP A 526 29.53 -22.58 -2.11
C ASP A 526 30.82 -21.76 -1.98
N ALA A 527 30.72 -20.44 -1.78
CA ALA A 527 31.86 -19.54 -1.55
C ALA A 527 32.60 -19.89 -0.25
N HIS A 528 31.87 -20.12 0.86
CA HIS A 528 32.47 -20.58 2.12
C HIS A 528 33.20 -21.93 1.97
N ARG A 529 32.77 -22.77 1.03
CA ARG A 529 33.41 -24.06 0.70
C ARG A 529 34.47 -23.95 -0.40
N LYS A 530 34.80 -22.74 -0.86
CA LYS A 530 35.76 -22.46 -1.94
C LYS A 530 35.41 -23.17 -3.25
N LYS A 531 34.11 -23.23 -3.58
CA LYS A 531 33.59 -23.89 -4.79
C LYS A 531 33.20 -22.94 -5.90
N THR A 532 33.06 -21.66 -5.60
CA THR A 532 32.72 -20.61 -6.55
C THR A 532 33.55 -19.38 -6.25
N ASP A 533 33.84 -18.62 -7.30
CA ASP A 533 34.40 -17.27 -7.18
C ASP A 533 33.33 -16.29 -6.69
N TYR A 534 33.76 -15.20 -6.08
CA TYR A 534 32.91 -14.17 -5.47
C TYR A 534 33.66 -12.84 -5.44
N ASP A 535 32.95 -11.74 -5.16
CA ASP A 535 33.55 -10.43 -4.95
C ASP A 535 33.27 -9.91 -3.53
N VAL A 536 33.92 -8.80 -3.17
CA VAL A 536 33.68 -8.05 -1.93
C VAL A 536 33.05 -6.68 -2.22
N LEU A 537 32.44 -6.53 -3.39
CA LEU A 537 31.99 -5.25 -3.90
C LEU A 537 30.68 -4.83 -3.21
N LYS A 538 30.82 -3.85 -2.31
CA LYS A 538 29.72 -3.19 -1.62
C LYS A 538 30.03 -1.70 -1.46
N ILE A 539 29.17 -0.85 -2.02
CA ILE A 539 29.29 0.61 -1.92
C ILE A 539 28.36 1.09 -0.82
N LYS A 540 28.92 1.79 0.17
CA LYS A 540 28.15 2.47 1.21
C LYS A 540 28.04 3.95 0.86
N SER A 541 26.81 4.46 0.83
CA SER A 541 26.48 5.87 0.65
C SER A 541 25.94 6.43 1.98
N ASP A 542 26.63 7.44 2.52
CA ASP A 542 26.25 8.14 3.75
C ASP A 542 26.23 9.65 3.48
N THR A 543 25.04 10.23 3.36
CA THR A 543 24.87 11.65 3.01
C THR A 543 23.59 12.23 3.62
N ASP A 544 23.57 13.54 3.82
CA ASP A 544 22.39 14.30 4.27
C ASP A 544 21.41 14.63 3.12
N SER A 545 21.67 14.11 1.92
CA SER A 545 20.92 14.38 0.68
C SER A 545 20.50 13.08 0.00
N THR A 546 20.03 13.13 -1.25
CA THR A 546 19.76 11.92 -2.04
C THR A 546 21.04 11.11 -2.25
N ASN A 547 21.04 9.85 -1.81
CA ASN A 547 22.18 8.93 -1.90
C ASN A 547 22.57 8.61 -3.35
N ALA A 548 21.57 8.35 -4.21
CA ALA A 548 21.84 8.13 -5.62
C ALA A 548 20.70 8.57 -6.55
N ILE A 549 21.04 8.89 -7.79
CA ILE A 549 20.09 9.19 -8.86
C ILE A 549 20.40 8.29 -10.04
N MET A 550 19.44 7.45 -10.42
CA MET A 550 19.49 6.69 -11.67
C MET A 550 18.86 7.49 -12.80
N ASN A 551 19.54 7.56 -13.94
CA ASN A 551 19.02 8.12 -15.18
C ASN A 551 18.46 7.00 -16.05
N LEU A 552 17.16 7.01 -16.35
CA LEU A 552 16.48 5.94 -17.11
C LEU A 552 16.77 6.01 -18.62
N ARG A 553 17.52 7.01 -19.10
CA ARG A 553 17.86 7.16 -20.52
C ARG A 553 19.09 6.38 -20.93
N ASP A 554 20.14 6.44 -20.11
CA ASP A 554 21.41 5.73 -20.26
C ASP A 554 21.61 4.63 -19.20
N ASN A 555 20.71 4.56 -18.22
CA ASN A 555 20.70 3.64 -17.10
C ASN A 555 21.88 3.78 -16.13
N SER A 556 22.60 4.91 -16.12
CA SER A 556 23.65 5.14 -15.13
C SER A 556 23.05 5.46 -13.75
N ILE A 557 23.81 5.16 -12.68
CA ILE A 557 23.47 5.52 -11.30
C ILE A 557 24.59 6.40 -10.73
N ASP A 558 24.29 7.68 -10.53
CA ASP A 558 25.18 8.61 -9.83
C ASP A 558 25.05 8.41 -8.32
N ILE A 559 26.10 7.91 -7.66
CA ILE A 559 26.12 7.61 -6.22
C ILE A 559 26.95 8.67 -5.49
N ARG A 560 26.43 9.19 -4.37
CA ARG A 560 27.03 10.27 -3.56
C ARG A 560 27.30 9.82 -2.13
N GLY A 561 28.17 10.53 -1.41
CA GLY A 561 28.52 10.18 -0.03
C GLY A 561 29.29 8.87 0.07
N VAL A 562 30.09 8.55 -0.94
CA VAL A 562 30.94 7.36 -0.98
C VAL A 562 32.32 7.71 -0.45
N ASP A 563 32.65 7.28 0.76
CA ASP A 563 33.97 7.53 1.36
C ASP A 563 35.06 6.61 0.80
N PHE A 564 34.70 5.36 0.51
CA PHE A 564 35.64 4.30 0.15
C PHE A 564 34.93 3.14 -0.54
N VAL A 565 35.60 2.47 -1.49
CA VAL A 565 35.15 1.22 -2.11
C VAL A 565 36.29 0.22 -2.17
N GLU A 566 36.08 -0.98 -1.63
CA GLU A 566 37.03 -2.09 -1.70
C GLU A 566 36.71 -3.00 -2.88
N PHE A 567 37.73 -3.33 -3.68
CA PHE A 567 37.59 -4.25 -4.81
C PHE A 567 38.21 -5.61 -4.50
N SER A 568 39.31 -5.64 -3.75
CA SER A 568 39.95 -6.88 -3.31
C SER A 568 40.72 -6.66 -2.01
N GLU A 569 40.31 -7.34 -0.94
CA GLU A 569 41.03 -7.35 0.35
C GLU A 569 42.40 -8.01 0.18
N LYS A 570 42.46 -9.14 -0.53
CA LYS A 570 43.71 -9.91 -0.72
C LYS A 570 44.75 -9.13 -1.52
N GLN A 571 44.34 -8.54 -2.63
CA GLN A 571 45.20 -7.73 -3.50
C GLN A 571 45.40 -6.30 -2.97
N LYS A 572 44.72 -5.95 -1.86
CA LYS A 572 44.73 -4.61 -1.24
C LYS A 572 44.38 -3.53 -2.26
N VAL A 573 43.34 -3.77 -3.04
CA VAL A 573 42.86 -2.83 -4.06
C VAL A 573 41.58 -2.17 -3.61
N ALA A 574 41.62 -0.84 -3.54
CA ALA A 574 40.49 -0.02 -3.13
C ALA A 574 40.59 1.41 -3.68
N ILE A 575 39.52 2.18 -3.60
CA ILE A 575 39.50 3.58 -4.00
C ILE A 575 38.93 4.48 -2.93
N ILE A 576 39.37 5.73 -2.93
CA ILE A 576 38.70 6.87 -2.28
C ILE A 576 38.27 7.81 -3.41
N PRO A 577 36.98 7.82 -3.78
CA PRO A 577 36.47 8.70 -4.83
C PRO A 577 36.59 10.18 -4.44
N PHE A 578 36.99 11.02 -5.38
CA PHE A 578 36.96 12.46 -5.20
C PHE A 578 35.52 12.96 -5.14
N ASN A 579 35.30 14.02 -4.38
CA ASN A 579 33.98 14.59 -4.10
C ASN A 579 32.97 13.58 -3.50
N GLN A 580 33.45 12.43 -3.00
CA GLN A 580 32.63 11.32 -2.50
C GLN A 580 31.59 10.83 -3.52
N GLN A 581 31.95 10.81 -4.80
CA GLN A 581 31.03 10.47 -5.89
C GLN A 581 31.63 9.46 -6.86
N LEU A 582 30.78 8.59 -7.38
CA LEU A 582 31.08 7.70 -8.50
C LEU A 582 29.81 7.42 -9.30
N THR A 583 29.98 6.99 -10.55
CA THR A 583 28.88 6.58 -11.42
C THR A 583 28.93 5.09 -11.61
N MET A 584 27.87 4.37 -11.24
CA MET A 584 27.73 2.94 -11.55
C MET A 584 27.03 2.78 -12.90
N LEU A 585 27.52 1.83 -13.69
CA LEU A 585 27.01 1.46 -15.00
C LEU A 585 26.52 0.00 -14.97
N GLN A 586 26.10 -0.49 -16.14
CA GLN A 586 25.69 -1.88 -16.33
C GLN A 586 26.72 -2.87 -15.76
N ASN A 587 26.24 -3.97 -15.16
CA ASN A 587 27.07 -5.06 -14.63
C ASN A 587 28.08 -4.67 -13.53
N ARG A 588 27.84 -3.59 -12.76
CA ARG A 588 28.77 -3.05 -11.74
C ARG A 588 30.02 -2.40 -12.31
N ASP A 589 30.07 -2.10 -13.60
CA ASP A 589 31.09 -1.19 -14.13
C ASP A 589 30.96 0.17 -13.42
N MET A 590 32.08 0.89 -13.26
CA MET A 590 32.07 2.17 -12.56
C MET A 590 33.00 3.19 -13.20
N ASP A 591 32.55 4.43 -13.24
CA ASP A 591 33.33 5.60 -13.65
C ASP A 591 33.54 6.52 -12.45
N TYR A 592 34.78 6.95 -12.23
CA TYR A 592 35.14 7.78 -11.07
C TYR A 592 36.44 8.55 -11.28
N ASP A 593 36.56 9.64 -10.52
CA ASP A 593 37.84 10.28 -10.22
C ASP A 593 38.23 9.87 -8.81
N ALA A 594 39.47 9.41 -8.60
CA ALA A 594 39.82 8.83 -7.30
C ALA A 594 41.31 8.80 -7.01
N LYS A 595 41.59 8.58 -5.72
CA LYS A 595 42.83 7.96 -5.27
C LYS A 595 42.62 6.45 -5.19
N VAL A 596 43.33 5.70 -6.02
CA VAL A 596 43.37 4.24 -6.04
C VAL A 596 44.52 3.75 -5.17
N PHE A 597 44.25 2.76 -4.34
CA PHE A 597 45.23 1.99 -3.59
C PHE A 597 45.38 0.64 -4.28
N ALA A 598 46.62 0.21 -4.52
CA ALA A 598 46.92 -1.09 -5.08
C ALA A 598 48.22 -1.63 -4.49
N GLY A 599 48.11 -2.59 -3.56
CA GLY A 599 49.27 -3.11 -2.84
C GLY A 599 50.01 -2.00 -2.06
N PHE A 600 51.30 -1.85 -2.32
CA PHE A 600 52.17 -0.81 -1.77
C PHE A 600 52.29 0.42 -2.70
N THR A 601 51.28 0.67 -3.54
CA THR A 601 51.25 1.84 -4.42
C THR A 601 49.96 2.63 -4.29
N THR A 602 50.00 3.90 -4.67
CA THR A 602 48.79 4.70 -4.86
C THR A 602 48.80 5.45 -6.18
N LEU A 603 47.66 5.47 -6.87
CA LEU A 603 47.45 6.19 -8.12
C LEU A 603 46.38 7.26 -7.92
N GLU A 604 46.71 8.53 -8.16
CA GLU A 604 45.79 9.65 -7.99
C GLU A 604 45.49 10.25 -9.37
N GLY A 605 44.21 10.33 -9.75
CA GLY A 605 43.84 10.83 -11.07
C GLY A 605 42.35 10.88 -11.33
N LYS A 606 42.02 11.04 -12.60
CA LYS A 606 40.65 11.26 -13.09
C LYS A 606 40.38 10.41 -14.33
N ASP A 607 39.11 10.33 -14.72
CA ASP A 607 38.66 9.54 -15.87
C ASP A 607 39.06 8.06 -15.72
N PHE A 608 38.75 7.47 -14.56
CA PHE A 608 39.02 6.05 -14.27
C PHE A 608 37.77 5.20 -14.48
N HIS A 609 37.98 4.00 -15.02
CA HIS A 609 36.91 3.09 -15.42
C HIS A 609 37.17 1.67 -14.88
N PHE A 610 36.41 1.24 -13.89
CA PHE A 610 36.40 -0.15 -13.44
C PHE A 610 35.53 -1.00 -14.36
N LYS A 611 36.08 -2.13 -14.80
CA LYS A 611 35.43 -3.14 -15.64
C LYS A 611 35.27 -4.43 -14.87
N TYR A 612 34.02 -4.80 -14.56
CA TYR A 612 33.74 -5.89 -13.63
C TYR A 612 34.09 -7.26 -14.22
N ASP A 613 33.75 -7.53 -15.48
CA ASP A 613 33.97 -8.85 -16.08
C ASP A 613 35.47 -9.14 -16.20
N GLU A 614 36.26 -8.20 -16.73
CA GLU A 614 37.72 -8.25 -16.82
C GLU A 614 38.43 -8.13 -15.46
N PHE A 615 37.75 -7.59 -14.45
CA PHE A 615 38.28 -7.32 -13.11
C PHE A 615 39.54 -6.44 -13.12
N GLN A 616 39.45 -5.32 -13.84
CA GLN A 616 40.53 -4.34 -14.01
C GLN A 616 40.03 -2.90 -13.96
N MET A 617 40.94 -1.94 -13.80
CA MET A 617 40.68 -0.51 -13.90
C MET A 617 41.46 0.09 -15.08
N ASN A 618 40.78 0.72 -16.02
CA ASN A 618 41.41 1.59 -17.01
C ASN A 618 41.63 2.96 -16.35
N LEU A 619 42.87 3.43 -16.38
CA LEU A 619 43.30 4.65 -15.70
C LEU A 619 43.77 5.66 -16.75
N ASP A 620 42.84 6.43 -17.30
CA ASP A 620 43.10 7.25 -18.50
C ASP A 620 43.88 8.54 -18.18
N SER A 621 43.85 9.03 -16.94
CA SER A 621 44.64 10.18 -16.52
C SER A 621 45.12 10.07 -15.08
N ILE A 622 46.28 9.43 -14.87
CA ILE A 622 46.95 9.37 -13.56
C ILE A 622 47.85 10.59 -13.43
N ARG A 623 47.52 11.48 -12.49
CA ARG A 623 48.35 12.63 -12.17
C ARG A 623 49.58 12.20 -11.39
N PHE A 624 49.41 11.32 -10.40
CA PHE A 624 50.46 10.92 -9.47
C PHE A 624 50.45 9.41 -9.25
N PHE A 625 51.61 8.79 -9.39
CA PHE A 625 51.85 7.39 -9.03
C PHE A 625 52.95 7.34 -7.97
N ASP A 626 52.55 6.95 -6.76
CA ASP A 626 53.42 6.86 -5.59
C ASP A 626 53.72 5.41 -5.25
N LEU A 627 54.98 5.16 -4.87
CA LEU A 627 55.46 3.87 -4.43
C LEU A 627 55.84 3.93 -2.96
N PHE A 628 55.55 2.85 -2.24
CA PHE A 628 55.93 2.67 -0.85
C PHE A 628 56.79 1.42 -0.72
N ILE A 629 57.90 1.51 0.03
CA ILE A 629 58.77 0.36 0.29
C ILE A 629 58.46 -0.20 1.67
N PRO A 630 58.06 -1.47 1.79
CA PRO A 630 57.85 -2.12 3.08
C PRO A 630 59.16 -2.10 3.90
N THR A 631 59.12 -1.63 5.14
CA THR A 631 60.30 -1.59 6.02
C THR A 631 60.60 -2.95 6.66
N GLY A 632 59.68 -3.92 6.49
CA GLY A 632 59.69 -5.20 7.19
C GLY A 632 59.29 -5.10 8.67
N LYS A 633 59.02 -3.90 9.19
CA LYS A 633 58.48 -3.69 10.53
C LYS A 633 56.96 -3.75 10.49
N ILE A 634 56.38 -4.18 11.60
CA ILE A 634 54.93 -4.18 11.80
C ILE A 634 54.63 -3.12 12.86
N ASN A 635 53.74 -2.19 12.53
CA ASN A 635 53.21 -1.17 13.44
C ASN A 635 51.70 -1.36 13.61
N ASP A 636 51.22 -1.56 14.84
CA ASP A 636 49.81 -1.87 15.15
C ASP A 636 49.19 -2.99 14.29
N GLY A 637 50.00 -4.02 13.99
CA GLY A 637 49.56 -5.16 13.18
C GLY A 637 49.57 -4.93 11.66
N GLN A 638 49.93 -3.73 11.20
CA GLN A 638 50.09 -3.41 9.78
C GLN A 638 51.57 -3.28 9.37
N PRO A 639 51.97 -3.78 8.19
CA PRO A 639 53.31 -3.54 7.67
C PRO A 639 53.57 -2.03 7.52
N GLU A 640 54.65 -1.53 8.12
CA GLU A 640 55.10 -0.17 7.90
C GLU A 640 55.72 -0.10 6.49
N ALA A 641 55.29 0.89 5.69
CA ALA A 641 55.85 1.17 4.38
C ALA A 641 56.23 2.65 4.28
N LEU A 642 57.42 2.94 3.74
CA LEU A 642 57.93 4.30 3.58
C LEU A 642 57.72 4.77 2.15
N SER A 643 57.11 5.95 1.99
CA SER A 643 57.05 6.63 0.69
C SER A 643 58.46 6.85 0.16
N ILE A 644 58.68 6.55 -1.11
CA ILE A 644 59.92 6.91 -1.78
C ILE A 644 60.04 8.44 -1.93
N GLY A 645 61.27 8.95 -2.11
CA GLY A 645 61.58 10.37 -2.19
C GLY A 645 61.15 11.07 -3.49
N SER A 646 60.79 10.27 -4.51
CA SER A 646 60.35 10.69 -5.84
C SER A 646 58.92 10.24 -6.13
N ARG A 647 58.32 10.79 -7.19
CA ARG A 647 56.99 10.42 -7.66
C ARG A 647 57.01 10.31 -9.18
N ILE A 648 56.18 9.42 -9.74
CA ILE A 648 55.95 9.34 -11.18
C ILE A 648 54.68 10.16 -11.49
N GLU A 649 54.74 11.05 -12.48
CA GLU A 649 53.67 11.96 -12.87
C GLU A 649 53.22 11.74 -14.32
N HIS A 650 51.95 12.06 -14.61
CA HIS A 650 51.32 11.98 -15.94
C HIS A 650 51.39 10.59 -16.59
N LEU A 651 50.85 9.60 -15.88
CA LEU A 651 50.79 8.22 -16.33
C LEU A 651 49.40 7.90 -16.92
N THR A 652 49.36 6.97 -17.86
CA THR A 652 48.11 6.36 -18.37
C THR A 652 48.31 4.86 -18.38
N GLY A 653 47.31 4.06 -17.99
CA GLY A 653 47.52 2.63 -17.87
C GLY A 653 46.28 1.78 -17.62
N VAL A 654 46.51 0.49 -17.38
CA VAL A 654 45.51 -0.44 -16.85
C VAL A 654 46.05 -1.05 -15.56
N LEU A 655 45.28 -0.98 -14.49
CA LEU A 655 45.52 -1.75 -13.27
C LEU A 655 44.72 -3.04 -13.34
N LEU A 656 45.42 -4.16 -13.45
CA LEU A 656 44.85 -5.49 -13.34
C LEU A 656 44.76 -5.87 -11.86
N ILE A 657 43.55 -6.07 -11.34
CA ILE A 657 43.34 -6.34 -9.91
C ILE A 657 43.64 -7.80 -9.63
N ASP A 658 43.03 -8.71 -10.38
CA ASP A 658 43.24 -10.16 -10.37
C ASP A 658 42.77 -10.75 -11.71
N ALA A 659 42.84 -12.06 -11.88
CA ALA A 659 42.26 -12.72 -13.04
C ALA A 659 40.71 -12.61 -13.04
N PRO A 660 40.05 -12.53 -14.22
CA PRO A 660 38.59 -12.42 -14.33
C PRO A 660 37.77 -13.46 -13.55
N SER A 661 38.29 -14.67 -13.38
CA SER A 661 37.65 -15.77 -12.65
C SER A 661 38.22 -16.00 -11.24
N ASN A 662 39.00 -15.05 -10.73
CA ASN A 662 39.63 -15.09 -9.41
C ASN A 662 39.41 -13.76 -8.66
N LYS A 663 38.20 -13.21 -8.75
CA LYS A 663 37.83 -11.93 -8.11
C LYS A 663 38.00 -11.97 -6.59
N SER A 664 37.78 -13.15 -6.00
CA SER A 664 37.99 -13.41 -4.58
C SER A 664 39.45 -13.52 -4.16
N GLY A 665 40.37 -13.67 -5.13
CA GLY A 665 41.78 -13.97 -4.88
C GLY A 665 41.96 -15.34 -4.21
N GLN A 666 41.09 -16.31 -4.43
CA GLN A 666 41.25 -17.66 -3.85
C GLN A 666 42.55 -18.31 -4.32
N ASP A 667 42.85 -18.20 -5.61
CA ASP A 667 44.12 -18.63 -6.18
C ASP A 667 45.15 -17.51 -6.01
N ASP A 668 46.37 -17.90 -5.65
CA ASP A 668 47.49 -16.97 -5.55
C ASP A 668 48.21 -16.93 -6.89
N ILE A 669 47.99 -15.87 -7.66
CA ILE A 669 48.55 -15.71 -9.00
C ILE A 669 49.62 -14.62 -8.93
N PRO A 670 50.91 -14.98 -9.12
CA PRO A 670 52.04 -14.07 -9.02
C PRO A 670 51.79 -12.71 -9.69
N LEU A 671 51.30 -12.69 -10.93
CA LEU A 671 51.20 -11.45 -11.70
C LEU A 671 50.49 -10.28 -10.98
N PHE A 672 49.48 -10.55 -10.16
CA PHE A 672 48.55 -9.54 -9.64
C PHE A 672 48.92 -9.04 -8.22
N PRO A 673 48.55 -7.79 -7.86
CA PRO A 673 48.01 -6.77 -8.74
C PRO A 673 49.11 -6.22 -9.67
N SER A 674 48.74 -5.80 -10.88
CA SER A 674 49.71 -5.38 -11.91
C SER A 674 49.29 -4.08 -12.59
N LEU A 675 50.23 -3.13 -12.69
CA LEU A 675 50.05 -1.90 -13.45
C LEU A 675 50.74 -2.01 -14.81
N GLN A 676 49.99 -1.77 -15.88
CA GLN A 676 50.47 -1.73 -17.26
C GLN A 676 50.40 -0.30 -17.76
N SER A 677 51.54 0.39 -17.83
CA SER A 677 51.63 1.71 -18.44
C SER A 677 51.45 1.64 -19.96
N LYS A 678 50.73 2.61 -20.54
CA LYS A 678 50.49 2.71 -21.98
C LYS A 678 51.35 3.77 -22.67
N ASP A 679 51.66 4.85 -21.96
CA ASP A 679 52.33 6.04 -22.51
C ASP A 679 53.55 6.42 -21.68
N ASN A 680 54.32 7.40 -22.17
CA ASN A 680 55.44 7.96 -21.43
C ASN A 680 54.94 8.65 -20.15
N SER A 681 55.72 8.54 -19.07
CA SER A 681 55.46 9.23 -17.80
C SER A 681 56.72 9.93 -17.32
N PHE A 682 56.66 10.71 -16.25
CA PHE A 682 57.75 11.64 -15.91
C PHE A 682 58.12 11.57 -14.44
N VAL A 683 59.42 11.67 -14.15
CA VAL A 683 59.95 11.98 -12.83
C VAL A 683 60.51 13.39 -12.90
N PHE A 684 59.94 14.30 -12.09
CA PHE A 684 60.39 15.67 -12.01
C PHE A 684 61.30 15.90 -10.80
N TYR A 685 62.15 16.92 -10.90
CA TYR A 685 63.13 17.28 -9.88
C TYR A 685 62.98 18.75 -9.42
N ASP A 686 61.85 19.37 -9.73
CA ASP A 686 61.54 20.79 -9.52
C ASP A 686 61.08 21.13 -8.09
N TYR A 687 61.11 20.15 -7.18
CA TYR A 687 60.66 20.35 -5.79
C TYR A 687 61.60 21.28 -5.01
N ASP A 688 61.05 22.15 -4.14
CA ASP A 688 61.83 23.06 -3.28
C ASP A 688 62.88 22.32 -2.44
N LYS A 689 62.56 21.11 -1.98
CA LYS A 689 63.47 20.24 -1.22
C LYS A 689 64.67 19.76 -2.05
N THR A 690 64.57 19.81 -3.38
CA THR A 690 65.60 19.41 -4.33
C THR A 690 66.38 20.66 -4.76
N GLN A 691 67.51 20.91 -4.11
CA GLN A 691 68.41 22.03 -4.46
C GLN A 691 67.72 23.41 -4.51
N ASN A 692 66.73 23.67 -3.64
CA ASN A 692 65.93 24.92 -3.63
C ASN A 692 65.15 25.17 -4.93
N GLY A 693 64.70 24.13 -5.64
CA GLY A 693 63.85 24.27 -6.82
C GLY A 693 64.54 24.87 -8.05
N VAL A 694 65.86 24.74 -8.16
CA VAL A 694 66.64 25.30 -9.29
C VAL A 694 66.38 24.59 -10.62
N TYR A 695 65.86 23.35 -10.60
CA TYR A 695 65.54 22.58 -11.79
C TYR A 695 64.15 22.94 -12.31
N LEU A 696 64.07 23.43 -13.55
CA LEU A 696 62.79 23.78 -14.18
C LEU A 696 62.12 22.54 -14.76
N ARG A 697 60.84 22.34 -14.44
CA ARG A 697 60.02 21.20 -14.87
C ARG A 697 60.05 20.94 -16.38
N ASP A 698 60.04 22.01 -17.18
CA ASP A 698 59.93 21.92 -18.64
C ASP A 698 61.27 21.57 -19.33
N SER A 699 62.40 21.62 -18.61
CA SER A 699 63.73 21.39 -19.20
C SER A 699 64.56 20.36 -18.46
N PHE A 700 64.30 20.09 -17.18
CA PHE A 700 65.02 19.10 -16.38
C PHE A 700 64.06 18.05 -15.79
N TYR A 701 64.02 16.88 -16.42
CA TYR A 701 63.13 15.77 -16.05
C TYR A 701 63.65 14.44 -16.59
N PHE A 702 63.16 13.35 -16.01
CA PHE A 702 63.38 12.02 -16.54
C PHE A 702 62.08 11.50 -17.15
N GLN A 703 62.10 11.17 -18.45
CA GLN A 703 60.95 10.65 -19.18
C GLN A 703 61.03 9.13 -19.21
N LEU A 704 60.10 8.46 -18.52
CA LEU A 704 59.96 7.01 -18.49
C LEU A 704 59.26 6.51 -19.75
N THR A 705 59.76 5.41 -20.31
CA THR A 705 59.07 4.61 -21.33
C THR A 705 57.94 3.78 -20.70
N PRO A 706 56.95 3.31 -21.48
CA PRO A 706 55.91 2.42 -20.96
C PRO A 706 56.50 1.17 -20.32
N PHE A 707 56.01 0.84 -19.12
CA PHE A 707 56.49 -0.27 -18.29
C PHE A 707 55.35 -1.14 -17.76
N SER A 708 55.69 -2.36 -17.38
CA SER A 708 54.83 -3.28 -16.62
C SER A 708 55.38 -3.40 -15.20
N PHE A 709 54.56 -3.11 -14.20
CA PHE A 709 54.94 -3.28 -12.81
C PHE A 709 53.99 -4.25 -12.13
N ASN A 710 54.48 -5.47 -11.92
CA ASN A 710 53.71 -6.60 -11.40
C ASN A 710 53.90 -6.74 -9.89
N HIS A 711 53.05 -7.54 -9.23
CA HIS A 711 53.17 -7.81 -7.80
C HIS A 711 53.18 -6.55 -6.93
N LEU A 712 52.27 -5.60 -7.19
CA LEU A 712 52.26 -4.33 -6.48
C LEU A 712 52.10 -4.48 -4.95
N ASP A 713 51.62 -5.64 -4.48
CA ASP A 713 51.43 -5.98 -3.08
C ASP A 713 52.62 -6.72 -2.43
N TYR A 714 53.66 -7.06 -3.21
CA TYR A 714 54.86 -7.76 -2.77
C TYR A 714 56.05 -7.51 -3.71
N TYR A 715 56.59 -6.29 -3.73
CA TYR A 715 57.81 -5.95 -4.46
C TYR A 715 58.94 -5.47 -3.52
N THR A 716 60.19 -5.67 -3.94
CA THR A 716 61.39 -5.22 -3.23
C THR A 716 61.98 -3.96 -3.87
N LYS A 717 63.05 -3.45 -3.28
CA LYS A 717 63.81 -2.32 -3.83
C LYS A 717 64.35 -2.62 -5.23
N GLU A 718 64.74 -3.87 -5.47
CA GLU A 718 65.31 -4.33 -6.74
C GLU A 718 64.28 -4.39 -7.85
N ASP A 719 63.00 -4.49 -7.54
CA ASP A 719 61.91 -4.51 -8.53
C ASP A 719 61.55 -3.10 -9.03
N VAL A 720 61.97 -2.03 -8.33
CA VAL A 720 61.71 -0.64 -8.70
C VAL A 720 62.75 -0.16 -9.72
N GLN A 721 62.51 -0.50 -10.99
CA GLN A 721 63.35 -0.12 -12.12
C GLN A 721 62.49 0.34 -13.30
N PHE A 722 62.82 1.50 -13.89
CA PHE A 722 62.08 2.04 -15.02
C PHE A 722 63.04 2.61 -16.07
N ASP A 723 62.91 2.14 -17.31
CA ASP A 723 63.72 2.61 -18.43
C ASP A 723 63.20 3.95 -18.96
N GLY A 724 64.10 4.85 -19.34
CA GLY A 724 63.73 6.13 -19.90
C GLY A 724 64.91 6.97 -20.36
N THR A 725 64.65 8.26 -20.55
CA THR A 725 65.62 9.23 -21.07
C THR A 725 65.67 10.44 -20.14
N LEU A 726 66.87 10.87 -19.75
CA LEU A 726 67.05 12.12 -19.01
C LEU A 726 67.08 13.32 -19.97
N PHE A 727 66.28 14.33 -19.68
CA PHE A 727 66.41 15.68 -20.23
C PHE A 727 67.00 16.57 -19.14
N SER A 728 68.17 17.16 -19.39
CA SER A 728 68.98 17.79 -18.35
C SER A 728 69.19 19.29 -18.54
N ALA A 729 68.19 20.00 -19.08
CA ALA A 729 68.24 21.43 -19.37
C ALA A 729 69.47 21.85 -20.20
N ASP A 730 69.76 21.07 -21.25
CA ASP A 730 70.90 21.23 -22.16
C ASP A 730 72.29 21.16 -21.48
N ILE A 731 72.36 20.68 -20.23
CA ILE A 731 73.64 20.37 -19.55
C ILE A 731 74.31 19.21 -20.29
N PHE A 732 73.59 18.12 -20.54
CA PHE A 732 74.01 17.00 -21.39
C PHE A 732 72.96 16.78 -22.49
N PRO A 733 73.36 16.25 -23.66
CA PRO A 733 72.40 15.70 -24.62
C PRO A 733 71.49 14.68 -23.93
N PRO A 734 70.23 14.53 -24.38
CA PRO A 734 69.38 13.46 -23.87
C PRO A 734 70.07 12.10 -24.02
N PHE A 735 70.08 11.32 -22.95
CA PHE A 735 70.64 9.97 -22.97
C PHE A 735 69.74 9.00 -22.21
N ASP A 736 69.72 7.77 -22.69
CA ASP A 736 68.89 6.69 -22.16
C ASP A 736 69.55 6.07 -20.93
N GLU A 737 68.74 5.74 -19.93
CA GLU A 737 69.18 5.14 -18.67
C GLU A 737 68.01 4.44 -17.97
N THR A 738 68.31 3.62 -16.96
CA THR A 738 67.30 3.02 -16.08
C THR A 738 67.30 3.73 -14.73
N VAL A 739 66.17 4.35 -14.36
CA VAL A 739 66.02 4.86 -12.98
C VAL A 739 65.74 3.71 -12.02
N THR A 740 66.45 3.73 -10.90
CA THR A 740 66.37 2.77 -9.81
C THR A 740 66.26 3.51 -8.49
N LEU A 741 65.80 2.82 -7.45
CA LEU A 741 65.70 3.42 -6.12
C LEU A 741 67.09 3.64 -5.48
N GLN A 742 67.40 4.88 -5.11
CA GLN A 742 68.70 5.27 -4.55
C GLN A 742 68.76 5.11 -3.02
N ALA A 743 69.92 5.40 -2.42
CA ALA A 743 70.12 5.29 -0.97
C ALA A 743 69.30 6.31 -0.16
N ASP A 744 69.02 7.47 -0.76
CA ASP A 744 68.16 8.51 -0.21
C ASP A 744 66.67 8.30 -0.52
N THR A 745 66.32 7.13 -1.06
CA THR A 745 64.97 6.72 -1.49
C THR A 745 64.42 7.47 -2.71
N SER A 746 65.21 8.30 -3.39
CA SER A 746 64.79 8.93 -4.65
C SER A 746 64.89 7.96 -5.84
N LEU A 747 64.16 8.24 -6.92
CA LEU A 747 64.38 7.62 -8.22
C LEU A 747 65.49 8.38 -8.94
N GLY A 748 66.58 7.67 -9.23
CA GLY A 748 67.76 8.19 -9.89
C GLY A 748 68.57 7.07 -10.53
N PHE A 749 69.80 7.35 -10.94
CA PHE A 749 70.62 6.36 -11.65
C PHE A 749 72.11 6.59 -11.36
N ILE A 750 72.92 5.57 -11.63
CA ILE A 750 74.38 5.65 -11.62
C ILE A 750 74.85 5.27 -13.02
N THR A 751 75.28 6.27 -13.80
CA THR A 751 75.76 6.03 -15.17
C THR A 751 77.29 6.07 -15.22
N LYS A 752 77.88 5.23 -16.08
CA LYS A 752 79.29 5.31 -16.43
C LYS A 752 79.42 5.98 -17.80
N THR A 753 80.05 7.15 -17.84
CA THR A 753 80.24 7.89 -19.08
C THR A 753 81.10 7.12 -20.09
N PRO A 754 80.93 7.38 -21.40
CA PRO A 754 81.88 6.97 -22.43
C PRO A 754 83.30 7.45 -22.13
N ALA A 755 84.32 6.83 -22.75
CA ALA A 755 85.72 7.20 -22.55
C ALA A 755 86.01 8.67 -22.92
N GLU A 756 85.29 9.19 -23.91
CA GLU A 756 85.35 10.59 -24.36
C GLU A 756 84.46 11.55 -23.55
N GLY A 757 83.69 11.03 -22.58
CA GLY A 757 82.74 11.79 -21.77
C GLY A 757 81.46 12.15 -22.51
N TYR A 758 80.54 12.82 -21.81
CA TYR A 758 79.41 13.50 -22.43
C TYR A 758 79.77 14.96 -22.71
N PRO A 759 79.38 15.53 -23.87
CA PRO A 759 79.52 16.97 -24.09
C PRO A 759 78.66 17.73 -23.07
N ALA A 760 79.25 18.74 -22.44
CA ALA A 760 78.60 19.52 -21.39
C ALA A 760 78.37 20.96 -21.84
N TYR A 761 77.14 21.45 -21.70
CA TYR A 761 76.65 22.76 -22.15
C TYR A 761 76.71 22.94 -23.68
N GLN A 762 75.58 23.25 -24.31
CA GLN A 762 75.60 23.72 -25.71
C GLN A 762 76.32 25.08 -25.76
N ALA A 763 77.24 25.23 -26.71
CA ALA A 763 78.06 26.44 -26.90
C ALA A 763 77.28 27.63 -27.48
#